data_AF-A0A9Q0RFU1-F1
#
_entry.id   AF-A0A9Q0RFU1-F1
#
_cell.length_a   1.000
_cell.length_b   1.000
_cell.length_c   1.000
_cell.angle_alpha   90.00
_cell.angle_beta   90.00
_cell.angle_gamma   90.00
#
_symmetry.space_group_name_H-M   'P 1'
#
loop_
_entity.id
_entity.type
_entity.pdbx_description
1 polymer ?
#
loop_
_entity_poly.entity_id
_entity_poly.type
_entity_poly.pdbx_seq_one_letter_code
_entity_poly.pdbx_strand_id
1 'polypeptide(L)'
;MGNYQEQINCVLNQIPLSIIFISKNDQIGVYLTNLQTGKLFSCVFQDNKSQNFQESIILVKQGFGIYKENDNLAFLRPLGWNFDIQLFQCQYFPQEVIQVYSQTQQQKNLGNVSNQDQFPNQFSNQFSNQYQNQYQNQYQYQNQYQNQNQNQYQNQNQNQNQYQNQNQYQKQPKIKTKEFIENPRRKINMKRINIIKGWYGDPNNLFGERGYDVTKKLQEITNQNNGNLIIEASTSFNSLFGDPLHGVLKTLVIEYSKIPLTPSYDQPRNINKTKTKEFIENPRRKINIKRINIIKGWYGDPNNLFGERGYDVTKKLQEITNRNNGNLIIESSTSFNSLFGDPLHGVLKTLVIEFSKIPLTPSYDQPRNINKTKTKEFIENPRRKINIKRINIIKGWYGDPNNLFGERGYDVTKKLQEITNQNNGNLIIEASTSFNSLFGDPLHGVLKTLVIEFSKIPLTPSYDQPRNRNKTKTKEFIENPRRKINMKRINIIKGWYGDPNNLFGEKGYDVTKKLQELTNQNNGNLIIKSNVSFNSLFGDPVHGVLKILVIEFSKIPLTPSYFPYNQPRNRNKTKTKEFIENPRRKINMKRINIIKGWYGDPNNLFGEKGYDVTKKLQELTNQNNGNLIIESSTSFNSLFGDPVHGVLKTLVIEFSKIPLTPSYDQPRNKNKTKTKEFIENPRRKINIKRINIIKGWYGDPNNLFGEKGYDVTKKLQEITNQNNGNLIIESSTSFNSLFGDPLYGVLKTLVIEFSKIPLATSYDQPRNRNKTKTKEFIENPRRKINMKRINIIKGWYGDPNNLFGEKGYDVTKKLQEITNQNNGNLIIKSDVSFNSLFGDPLHGVLKTLVIEFSKIESGTDNFDYSQRPKIRSKTKEFIENPRRKINMKRINIIKGWYGDPNNLFGQRGYDVTKKLQEITNQNNGNLIIESSTSFNSLFGDPVHGVLKILVIEYSKIPLTPTQPPYSVSLDGFFYSCVTWPYLNQYQNPSGGFAKCNLPVSNFGEIDLNFNFGFGEYNICVHFSLQDENGFCVGKLIGQTNQIFLTEAAIQNGWRLENRRIYPPSSFFLNFKK
;
A
#
# COMPACT_ATOMS: atom_id res chain seq x y z
N MET A 1 63.37 -51.21 24.59
CA MET A 1 63.61 -51.04 23.14
C MET A 1 62.29 -50.55 22.56
N GLY A 2 62.10 -49.32 22.06
CA GLY A 2 63.05 -48.39 21.44
C GLY A 2 63.13 -48.69 19.93
N ASN A 3 62.87 -47.78 18.98
CA ASN A 3 62.81 -46.32 19.07
C ASN A 3 61.90 -45.65 17.99
N TYR A 4 61.31 -44.51 18.38
CA TYR A 4 61.12 -43.26 17.62
C TYR A 4 60.31 -43.23 16.30
N GLN A 5 59.17 -42.54 16.37
CA GLN A 5 58.58 -41.76 15.28
C GLN A 5 58.50 -40.29 15.77
N GLU A 6 59.30 -39.39 15.18
CA GLU A 6 59.27 -37.97 15.58
C GLU A 6 58.16 -37.19 14.88
N GLN A 7 57.34 -36.51 15.67
CA GLN A 7 56.45 -35.45 15.19
C GLN A 7 57.17 -34.11 15.28
N ILE A 8 57.52 -33.51 14.14
CA ILE A 8 57.86 -32.07 14.11
C ILE A 8 56.56 -31.28 13.93
N ASN A 9 55.97 -30.89 15.05
CA ASN A 9 55.02 -29.78 15.07
C ASN A 9 55.78 -28.47 14.81
N CYS A 10 55.48 -27.78 13.72
CA CYS A 10 55.90 -26.39 13.55
C CYS A 10 54.70 -25.49 13.21
N VAL A 11 54.43 -24.54 14.10
CA VAL A 11 53.33 -23.58 14.00
C VAL A 11 53.72 -22.47 13.03
N LEU A 12 53.06 -22.41 11.87
CA LEU A 12 53.07 -21.21 11.02
C LEU A 12 51.65 -20.76 10.70
N ASN A 13 51.11 -19.93 11.60
CA ASN A 13 49.89 -19.18 11.35
C ASN A 13 50.12 -18.08 10.32
N GLN A 14 49.30 -18.09 9.26
CA GLN A 14 48.78 -16.92 8.54
C GLN A 14 49.73 -15.71 8.38
N ILE A 15 50.62 -15.75 7.38
CA ILE A 15 51.25 -14.55 6.83
C ILE A 15 50.47 -14.12 5.57
N PRO A 16 49.86 -12.92 5.53
CA PRO A 16 49.20 -12.44 4.32
C PRO A 16 50.24 -11.97 3.29
N LEU A 17 50.22 -12.60 2.11
CA LEU A 17 51.02 -12.20 0.95
C LEU A 17 50.15 -11.48 -0.08
N SER A 18 50.70 -10.46 -0.73
CA SER A 18 50.11 -9.82 -1.91
C SER A 18 50.93 -10.11 -3.16
N ILE A 19 50.25 -10.57 -4.21
CA ILE A 19 50.82 -10.82 -5.53
C ILE A 19 50.56 -9.60 -6.42
N ILE A 20 51.62 -9.08 -7.04
CA ILE A 20 51.52 -7.97 -8.01
C ILE A 20 52.08 -8.46 -9.34
N PHE A 21 51.27 -8.37 -10.39
CA PHE A 21 51.66 -8.64 -11.76
C PHE A 21 51.99 -7.31 -12.45
N ILE A 22 53.17 -7.21 -13.05
CA ILE A 22 53.58 -6.05 -13.84
C ILE A 22 53.91 -6.55 -15.25
N SER A 23 53.26 -5.98 -16.25
CA SER A 23 53.55 -6.23 -17.66
C SER A 23 54.10 -4.97 -18.31
N LYS A 24 55.24 -5.11 -18.98
CA LYS A 24 55.87 -4.06 -19.79
C LYS A 24 56.67 -4.75 -20.90
N ASN A 25 56.43 -4.37 -22.15
CA ASN A 25 57.12 -4.88 -23.34
C ASN A 25 57.15 -6.43 -23.40
N ASP A 26 55.96 -7.05 -23.44
CA ASP A 26 55.72 -8.50 -23.59
C ASP A 26 56.34 -9.45 -22.55
N GLN A 27 56.94 -8.91 -21.48
CA GLN A 27 57.33 -9.68 -20.30
C GLN A 27 56.31 -9.50 -19.16
N ILE A 28 56.06 -10.58 -18.41
CA ILE A 28 55.22 -10.58 -17.21
C ILE A 28 56.11 -10.91 -16.00
N GLY A 29 56.36 -9.90 -15.17
CA GLY A 29 56.99 -10.08 -13.87
C GLY A 29 55.96 -10.38 -12.79
N VAL A 30 56.23 -11.38 -11.95
CA VAL A 30 55.42 -11.69 -10.76
C VAL A 30 56.20 -11.31 -9.52
N TYR A 31 55.63 -10.43 -8.71
CA TYR A 31 56.25 -9.96 -7.47
C TYR A 31 55.42 -10.39 -6.27
N LEU A 32 56.09 -11.03 -5.31
CA LEU A 32 55.52 -11.43 -4.03
C LEU A 32 55.96 -10.44 -2.96
N THR A 33 54.98 -9.88 -2.24
CA THR A 33 55.23 -8.92 -1.16
C THR A 33 54.66 -9.44 0.15
N ASN A 34 55.50 -9.46 1.19
CA ASN A 34 55.07 -9.76 2.55
C ASN A 34 54.52 -8.48 3.20
N LEU A 35 53.22 -8.47 3.49
CA LEU A 35 52.51 -7.28 3.98
C LEU A 35 52.92 -6.83 5.39
N GLN A 36 53.66 -7.66 6.15
CA GLN A 36 54.18 -7.29 7.47
C GLN A 36 55.62 -6.76 7.44
N THR A 37 56.44 -7.17 6.46
CA THR A 37 57.88 -6.84 6.44
C THR A 37 58.30 -5.94 5.28
N GLY A 38 57.43 -5.70 4.29
CA GLY A 38 57.71 -4.84 3.14
C GLY A 38 58.77 -5.36 2.16
N LYS A 39 59.34 -6.55 2.42
CA LYS A 39 60.33 -7.16 1.52
C LYS A 39 59.67 -7.69 0.26
N LEU A 40 60.32 -7.41 -0.87
CA LEU A 40 59.86 -7.70 -2.22
C LEU A 40 60.68 -8.88 -2.76
N PHE A 41 60.01 -9.94 -3.20
CA PHE A 41 60.63 -11.08 -3.88
C PHE A 41 60.25 -11.05 -5.36
N SER A 42 61.24 -11.15 -6.24
CA SER A 42 61.07 -11.09 -7.69
C SER A 42 61.51 -12.39 -8.36
N CYS A 43 60.65 -12.97 -9.18
CA CYS A 43 61.03 -13.97 -10.17
C CYS A 43 60.70 -13.44 -11.57
N VAL A 44 61.69 -13.54 -12.46
CA VAL A 44 61.58 -13.13 -13.87
C VAL A 44 61.63 -14.40 -14.71
N PHE A 45 60.58 -14.62 -15.50
CA PHE A 45 60.59 -15.68 -16.51
C PHE A 45 61.12 -15.12 -17.82
N GLN A 46 62.22 -15.69 -18.30
CA GLN A 46 62.82 -15.36 -19.59
C GLN A 46 62.69 -16.58 -20.49
N ASP A 47 62.00 -16.41 -21.62
CA ASP A 47 61.66 -17.51 -22.51
C ASP A 47 62.87 -17.90 -23.38
N ASN A 48 63.29 -19.15 -23.29
CA ASN A 48 64.33 -19.72 -24.14
C ASN A 48 64.16 -21.25 -24.28
N LYS A 49 63.64 -21.63 -25.44
CA LYS A 49 63.76 -22.93 -26.14
C LYS A 49 64.04 -24.20 -25.31
N SER A 50 63.00 -25.06 -25.32
CA SER A 50 63.06 -26.51 -25.59
C SER A 50 63.32 -27.51 -24.44
N GLN A 51 62.64 -28.65 -24.61
CA GLN A 51 62.81 -29.98 -24.00
C GLN A 51 62.30 -30.23 -22.56
N ASN A 52 61.30 -31.13 -22.52
CA ASN A 52 61.01 -32.17 -21.52
C ASN A 52 61.45 -31.94 -20.06
N PHE A 53 60.47 -31.78 -19.16
CA PHE A 53 60.52 -32.46 -17.85
C PHE A 53 59.10 -32.82 -17.35
N GLN A 54 59.02 -33.90 -16.56
CA GLN A 54 57.79 -34.58 -16.18
C GLN A 54 56.99 -33.87 -15.07
N GLU A 55 55.73 -34.30 -14.94
CA GLU A 55 54.71 -33.73 -14.07
C GLU A 55 55.00 -33.93 -12.57
N SER A 56 54.65 -32.93 -11.78
CA SER A 56 54.47 -33.04 -10.32
C SER A 56 53.40 -32.04 -9.87
N ILE A 57 52.13 -32.39 -10.08
CA ILE A 57 51.00 -31.51 -9.80
C ILE A 57 50.63 -31.58 -8.31
N ILE A 58 50.89 -30.50 -7.58
CA ILE A 58 50.28 -30.26 -6.26
C ILE A 58 48.89 -29.65 -6.49
N LEU A 59 47.84 -30.42 -6.18
CA LEU A 59 46.45 -30.01 -6.28
C LEU A 59 46.07 -28.98 -5.20
N VAL A 60 45.81 -27.74 -5.60
CA VAL A 60 45.04 -26.78 -4.79
C VAL A 60 43.70 -26.47 -5.46
N LYS A 61 42.65 -26.50 -4.63
CA LYS A 61 41.26 -26.76 -5.01
C LYS A 61 40.50 -25.49 -5.43
N GLN A 62 40.37 -25.23 -6.72
CA GLN A 62 39.20 -24.57 -7.32
C GLN A 62 39.15 -24.83 -8.83
N GLY A 63 38.05 -25.41 -9.31
CA GLY A 63 38.04 -26.12 -10.60
C GLY A 63 37.67 -25.27 -11.82
N PHE A 64 38.42 -25.48 -12.90
CA PHE A 64 37.95 -25.40 -14.27
C PHE A 64 38.40 -26.69 -14.97
N GLY A 65 37.45 -27.43 -15.55
CA GLY A 65 37.75 -28.60 -16.37
C GLY A 65 37.87 -28.23 -17.84
N ILE A 66 38.81 -28.84 -18.55
CA ILE A 66 38.94 -28.75 -20.02
C ILE A 66 38.45 -30.07 -20.60
N TYR A 67 37.62 -30.01 -21.64
CA TYR A 67 37.23 -31.18 -22.45
C TYR A 67 37.87 -31.04 -23.84
N LYS A 68 38.35 -32.15 -24.41
CA LYS A 68 39.00 -32.19 -25.72
C LYS A 68 38.15 -33.05 -26.66
N GLU A 69 37.72 -32.46 -27.78
CA GLU A 69 37.19 -33.21 -28.92
C GLU A 69 37.56 -32.46 -30.21
N ASN A 70 38.28 -33.15 -31.11
CA ASN A 70 38.60 -32.74 -32.49
C ASN A 70 39.36 -31.40 -32.69
N ASP A 71 40.63 -31.40 -32.30
CA ASP A 71 41.76 -30.68 -32.91
C ASP A 71 41.56 -29.23 -33.40
N ASN A 72 41.03 -28.35 -32.54
CA ASN A 72 41.26 -26.89 -32.66
C ASN A 72 41.39 -26.22 -31.27
N LEU A 73 42.47 -25.45 -31.09
CA LEU A 73 42.77 -24.68 -29.87
C LEU A 73 42.34 -23.22 -30.04
N ALA A 74 41.31 -22.78 -29.31
CA ALA A 74 40.84 -21.39 -29.33
C ALA A 74 41.20 -20.66 -28.03
N PHE A 75 42.10 -19.67 -28.12
CA PHE A 75 42.36 -18.71 -27.04
C PHE A 75 41.41 -17.51 -27.11
N LEU A 76 40.77 -17.17 -25.98
CA LEU A 76 40.10 -15.88 -25.82
C LEU A 76 41.11 -14.80 -25.37
N ARG A 77 41.50 -13.90 -26.29
CA ARG A 77 42.21 -12.64 -25.96
C ARG A 77 41.28 -11.42 -26.04
N PRO A 78 41.57 -10.32 -25.30
CA PRO A 78 40.69 -9.17 -25.19
C PRO A 78 41.02 -8.02 -26.18
N LEU A 79 39.96 -7.32 -26.60
CA LEU A 79 39.88 -5.94 -27.11
C LEU A 79 40.77 -5.53 -28.31
N GLY A 80 40.12 -5.16 -29.40
CA GLY A 80 40.76 -4.74 -30.65
C GLY A 80 41.23 -3.28 -30.68
N TRP A 81 42.21 -3.04 -31.56
CA TRP A 81 42.69 -1.75 -32.05
C TRP A 81 42.72 -1.85 -33.57
N ASN A 82 42.15 -0.88 -34.30
CA ASN A 82 42.28 -0.79 -35.76
C ASN A 82 43.38 0.21 -36.11
N PHE A 83 44.22 -0.14 -37.09
CA PHE A 83 45.04 0.79 -37.86
C PHE A 83 44.78 0.54 -39.35
N ASP A 84 44.68 1.61 -40.13
CA ASP A 84 44.48 1.57 -41.57
C ASP A 84 45.76 1.13 -42.32
N ILE A 85 45.60 0.34 -43.38
CA ILE A 85 46.57 0.22 -44.47
C ILE A 85 45.81 0.27 -45.80
N GLN A 86 46.21 1.22 -46.67
CA GLN A 86 45.76 1.34 -48.06
C GLN A 86 46.53 0.36 -48.97
N LEU A 87 45.96 -0.04 -50.12
CA LEU A 87 46.74 -0.57 -51.24
C LEU A 87 46.02 -0.46 -52.61
N PHE A 88 46.83 -0.48 -53.69
CA PHE A 88 46.49 -0.30 -55.11
C PHE A 88 46.54 -1.68 -55.85
N GLN A 89 46.18 -1.92 -57.12
CA GLN A 89 45.80 -1.06 -58.26
C GLN A 89 44.95 -1.82 -59.34
N CYS A 90 44.36 -1.05 -60.27
CA CYS A 90 44.03 -1.32 -61.70
C CYS A 90 43.80 -2.74 -62.32
N GLN A 91 42.66 -2.82 -63.06
CA GLN A 91 42.48 -3.25 -64.49
C GLN A 91 42.71 -4.74 -64.90
N TYR A 92 42.15 -5.33 -65.99
CA TYR A 92 41.52 -4.84 -67.25
C TYR A 92 40.35 -5.76 -67.77
N PHE A 93 39.65 -5.35 -68.84
CA PHE A 93 38.57 -6.04 -69.60
C PHE A 93 39.07 -7.03 -70.70
N PRO A 94 38.19 -7.85 -71.35
CA PRO A 94 37.67 -7.52 -72.71
C PRO A 94 36.17 -7.86 -72.99
N GLN A 95 35.71 -7.63 -74.24
CA GLN A 95 34.31 -7.58 -74.72
C GLN A 95 33.93 -8.73 -75.71
N GLU A 96 32.62 -8.88 -76.01
CA GLU A 96 31.94 -9.04 -77.35
C GLU A 96 30.49 -9.56 -77.11
N VAL A 97 29.35 -9.03 -77.61
CA VAL A 97 28.81 -8.67 -78.96
C VAL A 97 28.17 -9.85 -79.73
N ILE A 98 26.86 -9.76 -80.04
CA ILE A 98 26.19 -9.96 -81.36
C ILE A 98 24.65 -9.71 -81.24
N GLN A 99 24.01 -9.22 -82.31
CA GLN A 99 22.56 -8.91 -82.46
C GLN A 99 21.81 -9.99 -83.29
N VAL A 100 20.46 -10.08 -83.20
CA VAL A 100 19.55 -10.42 -84.34
C VAL A 100 18.16 -9.72 -84.18
N TYR A 101 17.48 -9.47 -85.31
CA TYR A 101 16.23 -8.72 -85.55
C TYR A 101 14.91 -9.55 -85.58
N SER A 102 13.76 -8.89 -85.36
CA SER A 102 12.51 -8.91 -86.18
C SER A 102 11.35 -8.24 -85.38
N GLN A 103 10.55 -7.24 -85.80
CA GLN A 103 9.82 -6.82 -87.03
C GLN A 103 8.33 -7.23 -87.12
N THR A 104 7.46 -6.24 -86.83
CA THR A 104 6.21 -5.82 -87.51
C THR A 104 5.13 -6.80 -88.02
N GLN A 105 3.87 -6.43 -87.77
CA GLN A 105 2.79 -6.32 -88.79
C GLN A 105 1.75 -5.25 -88.37
N GLN A 106 1.01 -4.70 -89.33
CA GLN A 106 0.02 -3.61 -89.18
C GLN A 106 -1.36 -4.02 -89.73
N GLN A 107 -2.44 -3.32 -89.31
CA GLN A 107 -3.57 -2.79 -90.12
C GLN A 107 -4.64 -2.26 -89.13
N LYS A 108 -5.16 -1.01 -89.15
CA LYS A 108 -5.79 -0.17 -90.19
C LYS A 108 -7.02 -0.80 -90.86
N ASN A 109 -8.22 -0.26 -90.55
CA ASN A 109 -9.02 0.42 -91.58
C ASN A 109 -10.07 1.39 -90.99
N LEU A 110 -10.44 2.38 -91.81
CA LEU A 110 -11.43 3.44 -91.57
C LEU A 110 -12.73 3.12 -92.32
N GLY A 111 -13.84 3.75 -91.94
CA GLY A 111 -15.10 3.67 -92.68
C GLY A 111 -16.23 4.54 -92.12
N ASN A 112 -16.21 5.84 -92.40
CA ASN A 112 -17.41 6.69 -92.31
C ASN A 112 -18.20 6.60 -93.63
N VAL A 113 -19.52 6.86 -93.60
CA VAL A 113 -20.25 7.78 -94.50
C VAL A 113 -21.71 7.94 -94.02
N SER A 114 -22.33 9.05 -94.43
CA SER A 114 -23.50 9.73 -93.86
C SER A 114 -24.83 9.58 -94.63
N ASN A 115 -25.95 9.97 -93.98
CA ASN A 115 -27.09 10.84 -94.44
C ASN A 115 -28.42 10.43 -93.73
N GLN A 116 -29.18 11.33 -93.08
CA GLN A 116 -30.20 12.27 -93.64
C GLN A 116 -31.36 11.55 -94.37
N ASP A 117 -32.67 11.80 -94.15
CA ASP A 117 -33.41 12.87 -93.43
C ASP A 117 -34.83 12.41 -92.97
N GLN A 118 -35.59 13.34 -92.35
CA GLN A 118 -37.07 13.50 -92.34
C GLN A 118 -37.91 13.14 -91.08
N PHE A 119 -38.73 14.13 -90.70
CA PHE A 119 -39.88 14.15 -89.77
C PHE A 119 -41.20 13.79 -90.53
N PRO A 120 -42.35 13.38 -89.91
CA PRO A 120 -43.06 14.21 -88.91
C PRO A 120 -43.92 13.51 -87.83
N ASN A 121 -44.50 14.36 -86.96
CA ASN A 121 -45.44 14.14 -85.85
C ASN A 121 -46.50 13.03 -86.00
N GLN A 122 -46.76 12.29 -84.90
CA GLN A 122 -48.05 12.31 -84.15
C GLN A 122 -48.00 11.43 -82.85
N PHE A 123 -49.05 11.53 -82.03
CA PHE A 123 -49.39 10.73 -80.83
C PHE A 123 -48.68 11.00 -79.48
N SER A 124 -49.12 12.08 -78.84
CA SER A 124 -49.24 12.19 -77.38
C SER A 124 -50.34 11.25 -76.85
N ASN A 125 -50.01 10.30 -75.94
CA ASN A 125 -50.87 9.82 -74.83
C ASN A 125 -50.35 8.59 -74.01
N GLN A 126 -49.05 8.26 -74.00
CA GLN A 126 -48.55 7.09 -73.21
C GLN A 126 -47.46 7.38 -72.16
N PHE A 127 -46.85 8.57 -72.10
CA PHE A 127 -45.67 8.80 -71.24
C PHE A 127 -45.95 9.10 -69.75
N SER A 128 -47.18 9.43 -69.36
CA SER A 128 -47.45 9.88 -67.97
C SER A 128 -47.47 8.76 -66.92
N ASN A 129 -47.69 7.50 -67.32
CA ASN A 129 -47.85 6.37 -66.38
C ASN A 129 -46.54 5.63 -66.04
N GLN A 130 -45.43 5.86 -66.76
CA GLN A 130 -44.14 5.25 -66.43
C GLN A 130 -43.37 6.02 -65.34
N TYR A 131 -43.47 7.35 -65.29
CA TYR A 131 -42.72 8.16 -64.32
C TYR A 131 -43.23 8.03 -62.86
N GLN A 132 -44.54 7.89 -62.63
CA GLN A 132 -45.06 7.66 -61.27
C GLN A 132 -44.68 6.28 -60.71
N ASN A 133 -44.67 5.25 -61.55
CA ASN A 133 -44.29 3.89 -61.13
C ASN A 133 -42.80 3.76 -60.76
N GLN A 134 -41.90 4.52 -61.41
CA GLN A 134 -40.48 4.54 -61.00
C GLN A 134 -40.27 5.19 -59.63
N TYR A 135 -41.00 6.27 -59.31
CA TYR A 135 -40.89 6.94 -58.01
C TYR A 135 -41.43 6.12 -56.84
N GLN A 136 -42.55 5.40 -57.01
CA GLN A 136 -43.07 4.52 -55.96
C GLN A 136 -42.16 3.31 -55.71
N ASN A 137 -41.61 2.71 -56.77
CA ASN A 137 -40.67 1.59 -56.65
C ASN A 137 -39.36 1.97 -55.93
N GLN A 138 -38.83 3.19 -56.15
CA GLN A 138 -37.66 3.67 -55.39
C GLN A 138 -37.93 3.79 -53.89
N TYR A 139 -39.10 4.30 -53.49
CA TYR A 139 -39.46 4.41 -52.07
C TYR A 139 -39.67 3.05 -51.38
N GLN A 140 -40.24 2.06 -52.07
CA GLN A 140 -40.37 0.71 -51.52
C GLN A 140 -39.00 0.02 -51.35
N TYR A 141 -38.09 0.15 -52.32
CA TYR A 141 -36.72 -0.38 -52.22
C TYR A 141 -35.93 0.26 -51.07
N GLN A 142 -36.05 1.57 -50.85
CA GLN A 142 -35.39 2.25 -49.73
C GLN A 142 -35.91 1.76 -48.36
N ASN A 143 -37.22 1.56 -48.21
CA ASN A 143 -37.80 1.08 -46.96
C ASN A 143 -37.45 -0.39 -46.67
N GLN A 144 -37.38 -1.26 -47.70
CA GLN A 144 -36.87 -2.63 -47.51
C GLN A 144 -35.40 -2.65 -47.05
N TYR A 145 -34.54 -1.81 -47.64
CA TYR A 145 -33.13 -1.71 -47.22
C TYR A 145 -32.97 -1.16 -45.79
N GLN A 146 -33.82 -0.23 -45.34
CA GLN A 146 -33.77 0.25 -43.95
C GLN A 146 -34.24 -0.81 -42.95
N ASN A 147 -35.31 -1.55 -43.26
CA ASN A 147 -35.82 -2.61 -42.37
C ASN A 147 -34.88 -3.82 -42.27
N GLN A 148 -34.22 -4.23 -43.36
CA GLN A 148 -33.20 -5.30 -43.30
C GLN A 148 -31.99 -4.89 -42.44
N ASN A 149 -31.54 -3.63 -42.53
CA ASN A 149 -30.46 -3.13 -41.69
C ASN A 149 -30.86 -3.01 -40.20
N GLN A 150 -32.07 -2.58 -39.87
CA GLN A 150 -32.53 -2.55 -38.46
C GLN A 150 -32.58 -3.95 -37.83
N ASN A 151 -33.04 -4.97 -38.56
CA ASN A 151 -33.07 -6.35 -38.06
C ASN A 151 -31.67 -6.96 -37.90
N GLN A 152 -30.70 -6.63 -38.76
CA GLN A 152 -29.30 -7.02 -38.56
C GLN A 152 -28.69 -6.32 -37.32
N TYR A 153 -28.98 -5.04 -37.09
CA TYR A 153 -28.51 -4.32 -35.90
C TYR A 153 -29.13 -4.82 -34.58
N GLN A 154 -30.38 -5.29 -34.58
CA GLN A 154 -30.98 -5.89 -33.38
C GLN A 154 -30.37 -7.27 -33.07
N ASN A 155 -30.18 -8.14 -34.07
CA ASN A 155 -29.55 -9.45 -33.87
C ASN A 155 -28.06 -9.36 -33.49
N GLN A 156 -27.31 -8.38 -34.00
CA GLN A 156 -25.93 -8.16 -33.56
C GLN A 156 -25.85 -7.68 -32.10
N ASN A 157 -26.82 -6.88 -31.62
CA ASN A 157 -26.85 -6.43 -30.22
C ASN A 157 -27.20 -7.54 -29.22
N GLN A 158 -27.98 -8.56 -29.61
CA GLN A 158 -28.25 -9.72 -28.74
C GLN A 158 -27.00 -10.61 -28.59
N ASN A 159 -26.26 -10.87 -29.68
CA ASN A 159 -25.02 -11.66 -29.62
C ASN A 159 -23.84 -10.89 -28.96
N GLN A 160 -23.73 -9.57 -29.12
CA GLN A 160 -22.67 -8.80 -28.44
C GLN A 160 -22.82 -8.79 -26.91
N ASN A 161 -24.04 -8.87 -26.38
CA ASN A 161 -24.27 -8.92 -24.93
C ASN A 161 -23.84 -10.26 -24.28
N GLN A 162 -23.67 -11.34 -25.04
CA GLN A 162 -23.05 -12.57 -24.52
C GLN A 162 -21.51 -12.50 -24.52
N TYR A 163 -20.89 -11.85 -25.52
CA TYR A 163 -19.43 -11.73 -25.61
C TYR A 163 -18.81 -10.65 -24.69
N GLN A 164 -19.55 -9.59 -24.34
CA GLN A 164 -18.99 -8.50 -23.51
C GLN A 164 -18.73 -8.89 -22.03
N ASN A 165 -19.21 -10.04 -21.56
CA ASN A 165 -18.94 -10.54 -20.20
C ASN A 165 -17.64 -11.36 -20.05
N GLN A 166 -16.88 -11.64 -21.12
CA GLN A 166 -15.67 -12.49 -21.04
C GLN A 166 -14.32 -11.74 -21.17
N ASN A 167 -14.28 -10.50 -21.68
CA ASN A 167 -13.02 -9.78 -21.93
C ASN A 167 -12.48 -8.97 -20.74
N GLN A 168 -12.22 -9.64 -19.61
CA GLN A 168 -11.22 -9.17 -18.66
C GLN A 168 -9.88 -9.87 -18.94
N TYR A 169 -8.99 -9.20 -19.69
CA TYR A 169 -7.63 -9.70 -19.93
C TYR A 169 -6.83 -9.80 -18.62
N GLN A 170 -6.92 -10.96 -17.97
CA GLN A 170 -6.04 -11.32 -16.88
C GLN A 170 -4.61 -11.41 -17.41
N LYS A 171 -3.75 -10.55 -16.87
CA LYS A 171 -2.33 -10.49 -17.20
C LYS A 171 -1.71 -11.85 -16.89
N GLN A 172 -1.40 -12.64 -17.93
CA GLN A 172 -0.96 -14.03 -17.76
C GLN A 172 0.21 -14.12 -16.75
N PRO A 173 0.15 -15.06 -15.79
CA PRO A 173 1.18 -15.17 -14.77
C PRO A 173 2.51 -15.55 -15.43
N LYS A 174 3.60 -14.84 -15.09
CA LYS A 174 4.91 -15.11 -15.67
C LYS A 174 5.39 -16.51 -15.27
N ILE A 175 5.27 -17.43 -16.23
CA ILE A 175 5.77 -18.81 -16.15
C ILE A 175 7.29 -18.78 -15.99
N LYS A 176 7.82 -19.74 -15.24
CA LYS A 176 9.24 -19.98 -15.04
C LYS A 176 9.48 -21.48 -15.10
N THR A 177 10.53 -21.87 -15.78
CA THR A 177 11.03 -23.25 -15.78
C THR A 177 12.15 -23.39 -14.75
N LYS A 178 12.27 -24.56 -14.15
CA LYS A 178 13.41 -24.96 -13.32
C LYS A 178 13.72 -26.43 -13.55
N GLU A 179 15.01 -26.74 -13.63
CA GLU A 179 15.52 -28.07 -13.88
C GLU A 179 16.29 -28.57 -12.65
N PHE A 180 16.11 -29.85 -12.34
CA PHE A 180 16.77 -30.56 -11.25
C PHE A 180 17.23 -31.92 -11.77
N ILE A 181 18.51 -32.01 -12.11
CA ILE A 181 19.18 -33.30 -12.38
C ILE A 181 19.03 -34.19 -11.15
N GLU A 182 18.71 -35.46 -11.34
CA GLU A 182 18.57 -36.43 -10.26
C GLU A 182 19.86 -36.52 -9.45
N ASN A 183 19.80 -36.13 -8.18
CA ASN A 183 20.90 -36.23 -7.24
C ASN A 183 20.32 -36.55 -5.84
N PRO A 184 20.62 -37.72 -5.25
CA PRO A 184 19.97 -38.24 -4.04
C PRO A 184 20.37 -37.51 -2.74
N ARG A 185 20.86 -36.27 -2.82
CA ARG A 185 21.20 -35.42 -1.66
C ARG A 185 20.66 -33.99 -1.78
N ARG A 186 19.88 -33.66 -2.83
CA ARG A 186 19.48 -32.27 -3.11
C ARG A 186 18.02 -31.98 -2.72
N LYS A 187 17.82 -31.38 -1.54
CA LYS A 187 16.51 -30.87 -1.11
C LYS A 187 15.95 -29.82 -2.08
N ILE A 188 14.77 -30.06 -2.62
CA ILE A 188 14.00 -29.05 -3.37
C ILE A 188 13.09 -28.31 -2.39
N ASN A 189 13.17 -26.98 -2.37
CA ASN A 189 12.28 -26.11 -1.60
C ASN A 189 11.89 -24.90 -2.45
N MET A 190 10.75 -24.98 -3.13
CA MET A 190 10.20 -23.92 -3.97
C MET A 190 8.93 -23.37 -3.34
N LYS A 191 9.09 -22.30 -2.56
CA LYS A 191 7.99 -21.68 -1.81
C LYS A 191 7.06 -20.89 -2.71
N ARG A 192 5.75 -20.98 -2.44
CA ARG A 192 4.67 -20.20 -3.06
C ARG A 192 4.66 -20.27 -4.58
N ILE A 193 4.41 -21.48 -5.09
CA ILE A 193 4.32 -21.74 -6.53
C ILE A 193 2.99 -22.41 -6.87
N ASN A 194 2.52 -22.18 -8.09
CA ASN A 194 1.51 -23.00 -8.74
C ASN A 194 2.21 -23.77 -9.87
N ILE A 195 2.17 -25.10 -9.81
CA ILE A 195 2.77 -26.00 -10.81
C ILE A 195 1.88 -25.97 -12.06
N ILE A 196 2.46 -25.63 -13.20
CA ILE A 196 1.77 -25.57 -14.50
C ILE A 196 2.04 -26.86 -15.26
N LYS A 197 3.32 -27.28 -15.33
CA LYS A 197 3.75 -28.52 -15.96
C LYS A 197 4.94 -29.10 -15.19
N GLY A 198 5.06 -30.43 -15.19
CA GLY A 198 6.14 -31.17 -14.56
C GLY A 198 6.49 -32.38 -15.39
N TRP A 199 7.77 -32.58 -15.68
CA TRP A 199 8.24 -33.72 -16.48
C TRP A 199 9.52 -34.29 -15.88
N TYR A 200 9.69 -35.61 -15.94
CA TYR A 200 10.83 -36.31 -15.38
C TYR A 200 11.29 -37.41 -16.34
N GLY A 201 12.51 -37.31 -16.84
CA GLY A 201 13.03 -38.20 -17.90
C GLY A 201 14.39 -37.77 -18.44
N ASP A 202 14.71 -38.18 -19.66
CA ASP A 202 15.96 -37.86 -20.37
C ASP A 202 16.15 -36.33 -20.54
N PRO A 203 17.23 -35.71 -20.02
CA PRO A 203 17.49 -34.28 -20.20
C PRO A 203 17.57 -33.84 -21.68
N ASN A 204 17.89 -34.74 -22.60
CA ASN A 204 17.99 -34.43 -24.03
C ASN A 204 16.64 -34.53 -24.77
N ASN A 205 15.59 -35.02 -24.11
CA ASN A 205 14.27 -35.24 -24.71
C ASN A 205 13.12 -34.61 -23.88
N LEU A 206 13.31 -33.35 -23.46
CA LEU A 206 12.36 -32.64 -22.61
C LEU A 206 10.95 -32.61 -23.22
N PHE A 207 9.99 -33.20 -22.50
CA PHE A 207 8.59 -33.37 -22.91
C PHE A 207 8.33 -34.32 -24.09
N GLY A 208 9.31 -35.12 -24.51
CA GLY A 208 9.10 -36.23 -25.44
C GLY A 208 8.73 -37.54 -24.74
N GLU A 209 8.71 -38.62 -25.52
CA GLU A 209 8.29 -39.97 -25.09
C GLU A 209 9.20 -40.61 -24.03
N ARG A 210 10.45 -40.14 -23.89
CA ARG A 210 11.44 -40.68 -22.95
C ARG A 210 11.37 -40.02 -21.56
N GLY A 211 10.19 -40.09 -20.94
CA GLY A 211 9.95 -39.60 -19.58
C GLY A 211 8.49 -39.68 -19.14
N TYR A 212 8.23 -39.32 -17.90
CA TYR A 212 6.88 -39.25 -17.32
C TYR A 212 6.42 -37.80 -17.11
N ASP A 213 5.16 -37.52 -17.41
CA ASP A 213 4.49 -36.31 -16.92
C ASP A 213 4.18 -36.47 -15.43
N VAL A 214 4.84 -35.66 -14.61
CA VAL A 214 4.73 -35.67 -13.14
C VAL A 214 3.95 -34.46 -12.62
N THR A 215 3.28 -33.70 -13.50
CA THR A 215 2.54 -32.47 -13.18
C THR A 215 1.56 -32.67 -12.02
N LYS A 216 0.71 -33.70 -12.11
CA LYS A 216 -0.29 -34.01 -11.08
C LYS A 216 0.37 -34.36 -9.73
N LYS A 217 1.46 -35.13 -9.75
CA LYS A 217 2.16 -35.53 -8.51
C LYS A 217 2.85 -34.34 -7.84
N LEU A 218 3.48 -33.46 -8.62
CA LEU A 218 4.03 -32.21 -8.12
C LEU A 218 2.95 -31.26 -7.57
N GLN A 219 1.78 -31.21 -8.20
CA GLN A 219 0.62 -30.45 -7.70
C GLN A 219 0.12 -31.01 -6.36
N GLU A 220 -0.03 -32.33 -6.22
CA GLU A 220 -0.37 -32.99 -4.95
C GLU A 220 0.60 -32.62 -3.82
N ILE A 221 1.90 -32.80 -4.03
CA ILE A 221 2.95 -32.46 -3.04
C ILE A 221 2.92 -30.97 -2.69
N THR A 222 2.74 -30.09 -3.69
CA THR A 222 2.66 -28.64 -3.50
C THR A 222 1.42 -28.23 -2.70
N ASN A 223 0.28 -28.89 -2.93
CA ASN A 223 -0.98 -28.63 -2.24
C ASN A 223 -0.93 -29.09 -0.77
N GLN A 224 -0.43 -30.31 -0.52
CA GLN A 224 -0.20 -30.83 0.84
C GLN A 224 0.69 -29.88 1.67
N ASN A 225 1.66 -29.24 1.03
CA ASN A 225 2.60 -28.30 1.65
C ASN A 225 2.17 -26.82 1.55
N ASN A 226 0.87 -26.53 1.46
CA ASN A 226 0.29 -25.18 1.45
C ASN A 226 0.87 -24.24 0.36
N GLY A 227 1.01 -24.76 -0.87
CA GLY A 227 1.52 -24.01 -2.02
C GLY A 227 3.04 -23.93 -2.10
N ASN A 228 3.77 -24.81 -1.40
CA ASN A 228 5.23 -24.89 -1.46
C ASN A 228 5.62 -26.28 -1.95
N LEU A 229 6.40 -26.41 -3.02
CA LEU A 229 6.97 -27.72 -3.38
C LEU A 229 8.17 -27.98 -2.48
N ILE A 230 8.05 -29.01 -1.63
CA ILE A 230 9.12 -29.51 -0.77
C ILE A 230 9.33 -30.98 -1.12
N ILE A 231 10.53 -31.32 -1.61
CA ILE A 231 10.99 -32.69 -1.78
C ILE A 231 12.26 -32.80 -0.94
N GLU A 232 12.23 -33.69 0.06
CA GLU A 232 13.33 -33.85 1.01
C GLU A 232 14.56 -34.48 0.34
N ALA A 233 15.75 -34.19 0.87
CA ALA A 233 17.00 -34.68 0.31
C ALA A 233 17.13 -36.21 0.34
N SER A 234 16.38 -36.89 1.21
CA SER A 234 16.34 -38.35 1.35
C SER A 234 15.43 -39.06 0.35
N THR A 235 14.63 -38.33 -0.43
CA THR A 235 13.70 -38.91 -1.41
C THR A 235 14.31 -38.87 -2.82
N SER A 236 14.64 -40.02 -3.39
CA SER A 236 15.04 -40.10 -4.81
C SER A 236 13.86 -39.79 -5.73
N PHE A 237 14.11 -39.21 -6.90
CA PHE A 237 13.03 -38.92 -7.84
C PHE A 237 12.43 -40.21 -8.40
N ASN A 238 13.22 -41.27 -8.58
CA ASN A 238 12.72 -42.61 -8.92
C ASN A 238 11.73 -43.20 -7.90
N SER A 239 11.94 -42.98 -6.59
CA SER A 239 10.96 -43.43 -5.58
C SER A 239 9.67 -42.61 -5.56
N LEU A 240 9.72 -41.36 -6.03
CA LEU A 240 8.62 -40.40 -5.99
C LEU A 240 7.74 -40.43 -7.26
N PHE A 241 8.34 -40.77 -8.40
CA PHE A 241 7.73 -40.70 -9.72
C PHE A 241 7.82 -42.01 -10.53
N GLY A 242 8.52 -43.04 -10.02
CA GLY A 242 8.95 -44.19 -10.81
C GLY A 242 10.21 -43.90 -11.62
N ASP A 243 10.91 -44.94 -12.09
CA ASP A 243 12.02 -44.78 -13.05
C ASP A 243 11.48 -44.92 -14.49
N PRO A 244 11.43 -43.85 -15.30
CA PRO A 244 11.03 -43.92 -16.71
C PRO A 244 12.12 -44.51 -17.62
N LEU A 245 13.39 -44.53 -17.20
CA LEU A 245 14.55 -44.88 -18.03
C LEU A 245 15.66 -45.48 -17.15
N HIS A 246 15.60 -46.78 -16.92
CA HIS A 246 16.58 -47.49 -16.10
C HIS A 246 18.00 -47.31 -16.67
N GLY A 247 18.96 -46.98 -15.81
CA GLY A 247 20.37 -46.73 -16.19
C GLY A 247 20.66 -45.36 -16.83
N VAL A 248 19.66 -44.54 -17.16
CA VAL A 248 19.85 -43.19 -17.72
C VAL A 248 19.75 -42.13 -16.62
N LEU A 249 20.61 -41.10 -16.68
CA LEU A 249 20.53 -39.93 -15.79
C LEU A 249 19.29 -39.09 -16.14
N LYS A 250 18.39 -38.91 -15.17
CA LYS A 250 17.11 -38.22 -15.39
C LYS A 250 17.11 -36.80 -14.83
N THR A 251 16.30 -35.94 -15.41
CA THR A 251 16.12 -34.54 -14.98
C THR A 251 14.64 -34.23 -14.76
N LEU A 252 14.34 -33.66 -13.60
CA LEU A 252 13.03 -33.14 -13.23
C LEU A 252 12.91 -31.68 -13.68
N VAL A 253 12.04 -31.43 -14.66
CA VAL A 253 11.74 -30.11 -15.21
C VAL A 253 10.37 -29.64 -14.72
N ILE A 254 10.32 -28.44 -14.15
CA ILE A 254 9.12 -27.87 -13.53
C ILE A 254 8.83 -26.49 -14.11
N GLU A 255 7.70 -26.37 -14.81
CA GLU A 255 7.11 -25.10 -15.17
C GLU A 255 6.14 -24.65 -14.07
N TYR A 256 6.33 -23.43 -13.58
CA TYR A 256 5.55 -22.91 -12.47
C TYR A 256 5.35 -21.40 -12.57
N SER A 257 4.28 -20.91 -11.98
CA SER A 257 4.10 -19.48 -11.69
C SER A 257 4.34 -19.22 -10.20
N LYS A 258 4.94 -18.07 -9.86
CA LYS A 258 5.09 -17.66 -8.45
C LYS A 258 3.79 -17.03 -7.95
N ILE A 259 3.25 -17.56 -6.86
CA ILE A 259 2.14 -16.97 -6.12
C ILE A 259 2.67 -15.73 -5.38
N PRO A 260 2.22 -14.50 -5.70
CA PRO A 260 2.83 -13.28 -5.19
C PRO A 260 2.76 -13.13 -3.65
N LEU A 261 3.81 -12.55 -3.08
CA LEU A 261 3.87 -12.13 -1.68
C LEU A 261 3.22 -10.75 -1.51
N THR A 262 1.90 -10.68 -1.71
CA THR A 262 1.11 -9.53 -1.24
C THR A 262 0.49 -9.86 0.13
N PRO A 263 0.65 -9.00 1.15
CA PRO A 263 -0.33 -8.97 2.23
C PRO A 263 -1.65 -8.54 1.60
N SER A 264 -2.60 -9.47 1.53
CA SER A 264 -3.84 -9.34 0.75
C SER A 264 -4.77 -8.24 1.29
N TYR A 265 -4.52 -7.02 0.81
CA TYR A 265 -5.52 -6.00 0.47
C TYR A 265 -5.59 -5.94 -1.06
N ASP A 266 -6.79 -5.69 -1.60
CA ASP A 266 -7.08 -5.41 -3.02
C ASP A 266 -6.89 -6.55 -4.05
N GLN A 267 -7.51 -7.70 -3.75
CA GLN A 267 -8.30 -8.48 -4.71
C GLN A 267 -9.63 -8.87 -4.01
N PRO A 268 -10.77 -8.94 -4.72
CA PRO A 268 -12.06 -9.21 -4.09
C PRO A 268 -12.09 -10.64 -3.53
N ARG A 269 -12.04 -10.77 -2.20
CA ARG A 269 -12.27 -12.05 -1.52
C ARG A 269 -13.76 -12.37 -1.54
N ASN A 270 -14.22 -12.99 -2.62
CA ASN A 270 -15.53 -13.65 -2.67
C ASN A 270 -15.41 -15.18 -2.55
N ILE A 271 -14.47 -15.63 -1.70
CA ILE A 271 -14.55 -16.94 -1.06
C ILE A 271 -14.59 -16.67 0.44
N ASN A 272 -15.80 -16.50 0.95
CA ASN A 272 -16.07 -16.59 2.37
C ASN A 272 -15.66 -17.99 2.82
N LYS A 273 -14.50 -18.14 3.48
CA LYS A 273 -14.13 -19.42 4.08
C LYS A 273 -15.18 -19.78 5.12
N THR A 274 -16.03 -20.72 4.74
CA THR A 274 -17.09 -21.24 5.61
C THR A 274 -16.44 -22.06 6.72
N LYS A 275 -17.15 -22.18 7.83
CA LYS A 275 -16.77 -22.93 9.01
C LYS A 275 -18.00 -23.66 9.48
N THR A 276 -17.90 -24.97 9.53
CA THR A 276 -18.90 -25.81 10.20
C THR A 276 -18.58 -25.87 11.68
N LYS A 277 -19.62 -25.86 12.52
CA LYS A 277 -19.56 -26.22 13.93
C LYS A 277 -20.74 -27.10 14.28
N GLU A 278 -20.49 -28.08 15.13
CA GLU A 278 -21.48 -29.05 15.58
C GLU A 278 -21.67 -28.90 17.08
N PHE A 279 -22.93 -28.98 17.51
CA PHE A 279 -23.35 -28.87 18.90
C PHE A 279 -24.35 -29.98 19.17
N ILE A 280 -23.89 -31.06 19.80
CA ILE A 280 -24.76 -32.10 20.37
C ILE A 280 -25.70 -31.42 21.38
N GLU A 281 -26.98 -31.78 21.35
CA GLU A 281 -27.98 -31.27 22.29
C GLU A 281 -27.58 -31.62 23.74
N ASN A 282 -27.13 -30.59 24.46
CA ASN A 282 -26.77 -30.70 25.87
C ASN A 282 -27.26 -29.41 26.57
N PRO A 283 -28.22 -29.49 27.51
CA PRO A 283 -28.96 -28.35 28.06
C PRO A 283 -28.16 -27.49 29.06
N ARG A 284 -26.84 -27.39 28.89
CA ARG A 284 -25.93 -26.61 29.75
C ARG A 284 -24.85 -25.84 29.00
N ARG A 285 -24.75 -25.92 27.66
CA ARG A 285 -23.69 -25.24 26.88
C ARG A 285 -24.20 -23.98 26.18
N LYS A 286 -23.76 -22.81 26.67
CA LYS A 286 -23.99 -21.51 26.02
C LYS A 286 -23.24 -21.44 24.68
N ILE A 287 -23.96 -21.27 23.57
CA ILE A 287 -23.36 -21.00 22.26
C ILE A 287 -23.16 -19.49 22.13
N ASN A 288 -21.93 -19.06 21.85
CA ASN A 288 -21.61 -17.66 21.57
C ASN A 288 -20.60 -17.58 20.41
N ILE A 289 -21.11 -17.48 19.18
CA ILE A 289 -20.28 -17.34 17.97
C ILE A 289 -20.39 -15.90 17.47
N LYS A 290 -19.35 -15.11 17.74
CA LYS A 290 -19.35 -13.67 17.44
C LYS A 290 -19.02 -13.38 15.97
N ARG A 291 -19.76 -12.41 15.41
CA ARG A 291 -19.55 -11.80 14.07
C ARG A 291 -19.52 -12.84 12.96
N ILE A 292 -20.67 -13.46 12.72
CA ILE A 292 -20.87 -14.47 11.69
C ILE A 292 -22.06 -14.17 10.81
N ASN A 293 -21.99 -14.63 9.56
CA ASN A 293 -23.14 -14.77 8.68
C ASN A 293 -23.45 -16.27 8.57
N ILE A 294 -24.65 -16.68 8.94
CA ILE A 294 -25.11 -18.08 8.87
C ILE A 294 -25.40 -18.41 7.41
N ILE A 295 -24.76 -19.47 6.91
CA ILE A 295 -24.89 -19.95 5.52
C ILE A 295 -25.88 -21.11 5.48
N LYS A 296 -25.71 -22.08 6.37
CA LYS A 296 -26.61 -23.23 6.52
C LYS A 296 -26.68 -23.63 8.00
N GLY A 297 -27.83 -24.13 8.42
CA GLY A 297 -28.08 -24.64 9.76
C GLY A 297 -29.00 -25.84 9.70
N TRP A 298 -28.63 -26.93 10.36
CA TRP A 298 -29.43 -28.15 10.39
C TRP A 298 -29.44 -28.73 11.80
N TYR A 299 -30.56 -29.32 12.20
CA TYR A 299 -30.75 -29.89 13.54
C TYR A 299 -31.52 -31.21 13.43
N GLY A 300 -30.91 -32.32 13.85
CA GLY A 300 -31.46 -33.67 13.68
C GLY A 300 -30.47 -34.77 14.05
N ASP A 301 -30.65 -35.97 13.51
CA ASP A 301 -29.78 -37.14 13.74
C ASP A 301 -28.32 -36.87 13.32
N PRO A 302 -27.31 -36.96 14.21
CA PRO A 302 -25.91 -36.78 13.84
C PRO A 302 -25.42 -37.74 12.73
N ASN A 303 -26.06 -38.90 12.56
CA ASN A 303 -25.69 -39.87 11.53
C ASN A 303 -26.34 -39.60 10.17
N ASN A 304 -27.29 -38.64 10.08
CA ASN A 304 -28.04 -38.33 8.87
C ASN A 304 -28.00 -36.81 8.54
N LEU A 305 -26.82 -36.21 8.60
CA LEU A 305 -26.63 -34.78 8.36
C LEU A 305 -27.18 -34.36 6.99
N PHE A 306 -28.15 -33.46 7.01
CA PHE A 306 -28.88 -32.95 5.84
C PHE A 306 -29.82 -33.95 5.11
N GLY A 307 -30.12 -35.10 5.72
CA GLY A 307 -31.21 -35.98 5.27
C GLY A 307 -32.57 -35.64 5.89
N GLU A 308 -33.57 -36.48 5.62
CA GLU A 308 -34.97 -36.31 6.05
C GLU A 308 -35.17 -36.33 7.58
N ARG A 309 -34.20 -36.89 8.34
CA ARG A 309 -34.26 -37.00 9.80
C ARG A 309 -33.72 -35.76 10.52
N GLY A 310 -34.23 -34.59 10.17
CA GLY A 310 -33.90 -33.31 10.80
C GLY A 310 -34.57 -32.11 10.15
N TYR A 311 -34.42 -30.94 10.77
CA TYR A 311 -34.94 -29.67 10.30
C TYR A 311 -33.84 -28.74 9.80
N ASP A 312 -34.10 -28.04 8.68
CA ASP A 312 -33.30 -26.88 8.28
C ASP A 312 -33.66 -25.69 9.18
N VAL A 313 -32.70 -25.28 10.00
CA VAL A 313 -32.84 -24.20 10.98
C VAL A 313 -32.11 -22.92 10.55
N THR A 314 -31.64 -22.86 9.28
CA THR A 314 -30.85 -21.74 8.73
C THR A 314 -31.52 -20.40 8.97
N LYS A 315 -32.81 -20.26 8.61
CA LYS A 315 -33.57 -19.01 8.77
C LYS A 315 -33.69 -18.59 10.24
N LYS A 316 -33.94 -19.55 11.14
CA LYS A 316 -34.07 -19.28 12.59
C LYS A 316 -32.75 -18.85 13.21
N LEU A 317 -31.63 -19.49 12.83
CA LEU A 317 -30.29 -19.08 13.23
C LEU A 317 -29.92 -17.70 12.68
N GLN A 318 -30.32 -17.37 11.45
CA GLN A 318 -30.15 -16.03 10.87
C GLN A 318 -30.94 -14.97 11.66
N GLU A 319 -32.20 -15.23 12.02
CA GLU A 319 -33.01 -14.35 12.88
C GLU A 319 -32.33 -14.08 14.23
N ILE A 320 -31.88 -15.12 14.93
CA ILE A 320 -31.17 -15.01 16.23
C ILE A 320 -29.87 -14.22 16.07
N THR A 321 -29.11 -14.50 15.00
CA THR A 321 -27.83 -13.81 14.72
C THR A 321 -28.04 -12.33 14.39
N ASN A 322 -29.09 -12.00 13.64
CA ASN A 322 -29.43 -10.63 13.25
C ASN A 322 -29.92 -9.80 14.45
N ARG A 323 -30.81 -10.35 15.29
CA ARG A 323 -31.25 -9.71 16.56
C ARG A 323 -30.07 -9.37 17.48
N ASN A 324 -29.01 -10.19 17.43
CA ASN A 324 -27.81 -10.04 18.24
C ASN A 324 -26.64 -9.33 17.52
N ASN A 325 -26.91 -8.48 16.52
CA ASN A 325 -25.90 -7.69 15.79
C ASN A 325 -24.77 -8.55 15.17
N GLY A 326 -25.15 -9.64 14.50
CA GLY A 326 -24.22 -10.55 13.83
C GLY A 326 -23.55 -11.55 14.76
N ASN A 327 -24.04 -11.76 15.99
CA ASN A 327 -23.50 -12.75 16.92
C ASN A 327 -24.55 -13.84 17.16
N LEU A 328 -24.24 -15.10 16.91
CA LEU A 328 -25.13 -16.18 17.34
C LEU A 328 -24.96 -16.40 18.84
N ILE A 329 -25.97 -16.05 19.62
CA ILE A 329 -26.04 -16.29 21.07
C ILE A 329 -27.26 -17.17 21.33
N ILE A 330 -27.01 -18.37 21.86
CA ILE A 330 -28.04 -19.25 22.41
C ILE A 330 -27.64 -19.51 23.87
N GLU A 331 -28.51 -19.14 24.80
CA GLU A 331 -28.24 -19.24 26.23
C GLU A 331 -28.28 -20.71 26.69
N SER A 332 -27.49 -21.04 27.72
CA SER A 332 -27.36 -22.42 28.20
C SER A 332 -28.68 -23.01 28.75
N SER A 333 -29.66 -22.17 29.08
CA SER A 333 -31.00 -22.58 29.54
C SER A 333 -31.98 -22.89 28.41
N THR A 334 -31.63 -22.62 27.15
CA THR A 334 -32.52 -22.85 25.99
C THR A 334 -32.22 -24.22 25.38
N SER A 335 -33.19 -25.16 25.43
CA SER A 335 -33.06 -26.44 24.71
C SER A 335 -33.20 -26.21 23.21
N PHE A 336 -32.54 -27.03 22.38
CA PHE A 336 -32.64 -26.90 20.93
C PHE A 336 -34.03 -27.32 20.44
N ASN A 337 -34.65 -28.32 21.08
CA ASN A 337 -36.06 -28.68 20.83
C ASN A 337 -37.04 -27.51 21.05
N SER A 338 -36.86 -26.68 22.09
CA SER A 338 -37.72 -25.51 22.30
C SER A 338 -37.51 -24.38 21.28
N LEU A 339 -36.32 -24.34 20.67
CA LEU A 339 -35.89 -23.27 19.75
C LEU A 339 -36.22 -23.60 18.29
N PHE A 340 -36.25 -24.89 17.94
CA PHE A 340 -36.35 -25.38 16.56
C PHE A 340 -37.46 -26.43 16.34
N GLY A 341 -38.14 -26.90 17.39
CA GLY A 341 -38.98 -28.10 17.36
C GLY A 341 -38.16 -29.38 17.57
N ASP A 342 -38.82 -30.50 17.94
CA ASP A 342 -38.17 -31.82 18.03
C ASP A 342 -38.40 -32.61 16.73
N PRO A 343 -37.39 -32.74 15.84
CA PRO A 343 -37.51 -33.53 14.62
C PRO A 343 -37.53 -35.05 14.86
N LEU A 344 -37.06 -35.53 16.02
CA LEU A 344 -36.85 -36.95 16.32
C LEU A 344 -36.98 -37.21 17.82
N HIS A 345 -38.21 -37.43 18.28
CA HIS A 345 -38.49 -37.70 19.69
C HIS A 345 -37.70 -38.93 20.18
N GLY A 346 -37.05 -38.80 21.35
CA GLY A 346 -36.23 -39.85 21.95
C GLY A 346 -34.82 -40.05 21.35
N VAL A 347 -34.47 -39.39 20.24
CA VAL A 347 -33.12 -39.48 19.63
C VAL A 347 -32.27 -38.27 20.02
N LEU A 348 -30.97 -38.51 20.27
CA LEU A 348 -29.98 -37.46 20.51
C LEU A 348 -29.73 -36.67 19.23
N LYS A 349 -30.03 -35.37 19.26
CA LYS A 349 -29.92 -34.48 18.08
C LYS A 349 -28.67 -33.61 18.13
N THR A 350 -28.17 -33.24 16.96
CA THR A 350 -26.99 -32.37 16.79
C THR A 350 -27.33 -31.18 15.92
N LEU A 351 -27.00 -29.99 16.41
CA LEU A 351 -27.11 -28.72 15.69
C LEU A 351 -25.81 -28.45 14.91
N VAL A 352 -25.87 -28.55 13.58
CA VAL A 352 -24.76 -28.28 12.67
C VAL A 352 -24.95 -26.92 12.01
N ILE A 353 -23.94 -26.04 12.14
CA ILE A 353 -23.99 -24.67 11.65
C ILE A 353 -22.80 -24.40 10.73
N GLU A 354 -23.07 -24.17 9.45
CA GLU A 354 -22.11 -23.60 8.52
C GLU A 354 -22.24 -22.07 8.51
N PHE A 355 -21.14 -21.37 8.77
CA PHE A 355 -21.11 -19.92 8.83
C PHE A 355 -19.82 -19.33 8.28
N SER A 356 -19.86 -18.08 7.82
CA SER A 356 -18.68 -17.30 7.51
C SER A 356 -18.40 -16.26 8.59
N LYS A 357 -17.14 -16.02 8.93
CA LYS A 357 -16.77 -14.96 9.87
C LYS A 357 -16.78 -13.60 9.17
N ILE A 358 -17.57 -12.66 9.69
CA ILE A 358 -17.55 -11.26 9.30
C ILE A 358 -16.20 -10.67 9.78
N PRO A 359 -15.30 -10.23 8.89
CA PRO A 359 -13.94 -9.89 9.26
C PRO A 359 -13.84 -8.64 10.14
N LEU A 360 -13.02 -8.74 11.19
CA LEU A 360 -12.52 -7.58 11.94
C LEU A 360 -11.43 -6.89 11.11
N THR A 361 -11.74 -5.74 10.51
CA THR A 361 -10.72 -4.89 9.87
C THR A 361 -9.85 -4.21 10.93
N PRO A 362 -8.52 -4.46 10.96
CA PRO A 362 -7.62 -3.79 11.89
C PRO A 362 -7.39 -2.33 11.46
N SER A 363 -7.67 -1.40 12.36
CA SER A 363 -7.60 0.04 12.11
C SER A 363 -6.15 0.56 12.06
N TYR A 364 -5.61 0.73 10.85
CA TYR A 364 -4.60 1.77 10.55
C TYR A 364 -4.97 2.50 9.25
N ASP A 365 -5.06 3.82 9.34
CA ASP A 365 -5.04 4.83 8.26
C ASP A 365 -5.90 4.62 7.00
N GLN A 366 -7.23 4.68 7.19
CA GLN A 366 -8.20 5.17 6.19
C GLN A 366 -9.16 6.18 6.86
N PRO A 367 -9.70 7.17 6.13
CA PRO A 367 -10.38 8.32 6.74
C PRO A 367 -11.74 7.95 7.34
N ARG A 368 -12.02 8.51 8.53
CA ARG A 368 -13.28 8.31 9.27
C ARG A 368 -14.48 8.88 8.52
N ASN A 369 -15.17 8.05 7.74
CA ASN A 369 -16.48 8.38 7.17
C ASN A 369 -17.44 7.17 7.11
N ILE A 370 -17.39 6.30 8.12
CA ILE A 370 -18.58 5.53 8.49
C ILE A 370 -19.43 6.48 9.34
N ASN A 371 -20.59 6.85 8.82
CA ASN A 371 -21.61 7.65 9.49
C ASN A 371 -22.05 6.94 10.77
N LYS A 372 -21.42 7.25 11.91
CA LYS A 372 -21.86 6.74 13.21
C LYS A 372 -23.30 7.19 13.42
N THR A 373 -24.20 6.22 13.43
CA THR A 373 -25.57 6.45 13.86
C THR A 373 -25.58 6.78 15.35
N LYS A 374 -26.57 7.55 15.76
CA LYS A 374 -26.79 8.00 17.13
C LYS A 374 -28.28 7.90 17.39
N THR A 375 -28.63 7.21 18.47
CA THR A 375 -29.99 7.24 19.00
C THR A 375 -30.10 8.39 20.00
N LYS A 376 -31.25 9.06 20.01
CA LYS A 376 -31.70 9.96 21.07
C LYS A 376 -33.15 9.65 21.42
N GLU A 377 -33.47 9.80 22.69
CA GLU A 377 -34.79 9.52 23.23
C GLU A 377 -35.32 10.81 23.88
N PHE A 378 -36.58 11.11 23.62
CA PHE A 378 -37.27 12.28 24.15
C PHE A 378 -38.63 11.83 24.69
N ILE A 379 -38.71 11.68 26.02
CA ILE A 379 -39.99 11.48 26.71
C ILE A 379 -40.89 12.66 26.39
N GLU A 380 -42.17 12.40 26.11
CA GLU A 380 -43.17 13.42 25.87
C GLU A 380 -43.28 14.37 27.06
N ASN A 381 -42.82 15.59 26.86
CA ASN A 381 -42.88 16.65 27.85
C ASN A 381 -43.09 17.99 27.12
N PRO A 382 -44.21 18.70 27.36
CA PRO A 382 -44.67 19.82 26.53
C PRO A 382 -43.86 21.14 26.72
N ARG A 383 -42.59 21.05 27.11
CA ARG A 383 -41.70 22.20 27.36
C ARG A 383 -40.27 22.04 26.85
N ARG A 384 -39.93 20.96 26.14
CA ARG A 384 -38.55 20.71 25.67
C ARG A 384 -38.39 20.90 24.16
N LYS A 385 -37.79 22.04 23.76
CA LYS A 385 -37.35 22.29 22.39
C LYS A 385 -36.32 21.25 21.95
N ILE A 386 -36.62 20.49 20.90
CA ILE A 386 -35.65 19.60 20.24
C ILE A 386 -34.91 20.43 19.18
N ASN A 387 -33.58 20.47 19.25
CA ASN A 387 -32.73 21.06 18.20
C ASN A 387 -31.52 20.16 17.96
N ILE A 388 -31.58 19.33 16.92
CA ILE A 388 -30.48 18.45 16.50
C ILE A 388 -29.96 18.91 15.13
N LYS A 389 -28.86 19.66 15.15
CA LYS A 389 -28.30 20.27 13.95
C LYS A 389 -27.55 19.27 13.06
N ARG A 390 -27.75 19.41 11.74
CA ARG A 390 -27.02 18.71 10.66
C ARG A 390 -27.04 17.20 10.79
N ILE A 391 -28.23 16.61 10.62
CA ILE A 391 -28.46 15.18 10.71
C ILE A 391 -29.24 14.64 9.52
N ASN A 392 -29.02 13.36 9.22
CA ASN A 392 -29.89 12.57 8.37
C ASN A 392 -30.63 11.55 9.27
N ILE A 393 -31.96 11.62 9.30
CA ILE A 393 -32.81 10.72 10.09
C ILE A 393 -32.82 9.35 9.41
N ILE A 394 -32.47 8.31 10.17
CA ILE A 394 -32.42 6.93 9.71
C ILE A 394 -33.68 6.19 10.12
N LYS A 395 -34.09 6.35 11.39
CA LYS A 395 -35.32 5.78 11.93
C LYS A 395 -35.90 6.70 13.01
N GLY A 396 -37.22 6.73 13.12
CA GLY A 396 -37.97 7.47 14.13
C GLY A 396 -39.16 6.67 14.61
N TRP A 397 -39.37 6.61 15.91
CA TRP A 397 -40.51 5.90 16.51
C TRP A 397 -41.07 6.68 17.69
N TYR A 398 -42.38 6.65 17.89
CA TYR A 398 -43.07 7.36 18.95
C TYR A 398 -44.17 6.46 19.55
N GLY A 399 -44.06 6.13 20.85
CA GLY A 399 -44.96 5.18 21.51
C GLY A 399 -44.52 4.83 22.94
N ASP A 400 -44.99 3.69 23.46
CA ASP A 400 -44.67 3.17 24.80
C ASP A 400 -43.14 2.97 24.98
N PRO A 401 -42.48 3.64 25.96
CA PRO A 401 -41.04 3.46 26.17
C PRO A 401 -40.62 2.02 26.48
N ASN A 402 -41.52 1.16 26.94
CA ASN A 402 -41.24 -0.25 27.21
C ASN A 402 -41.35 -1.15 25.97
N ASN A 403 -41.85 -0.63 24.84
CA ASN A 403 -42.09 -1.39 23.61
C ASN A 403 -41.48 -0.71 22.37
N LEU A 404 -40.22 -0.26 22.49
CA LEU A 404 -39.52 0.46 21.42
C LEU A 404 -39.50 -0.34 20.10
N PHE A 405 -40.06 0.26 19.05
CA PHE A 405 -40.24 -0.34 17.72
C PHE A 405 -41.20 -1.54 17.64
N GLY A 406 -42.03 -1.77 18.66
CA GLY A 406 -43.16 -2.70 18.59
C GLY A 406 -44.46 -2.02 18.15
N GLU A 407 -45.56 -2.79 18.21
CA GLU A 407 -46.91 -2.39 17.76
C GLU A 407 -47.55 -1.27 18.59
N ARG A 408 -47.07 -1.02 19.82
CA ARG A 408 -47.58 0.03 20.71
C ARG A 408 -46.92 1.38 20.44
N GLY A 409 -46.96 1.83 19.18
CA GLY A 409 -46.39 3.10 18.73
C GLY A 409 -46.42 3.27 17.21
N TYR A 410 -46.08 4.47 16.74
CA TYR A 410 -46.01 4.81 15.32
C TYR A 410 -44.57 4.96 14.83
N ASP A 411 -44.30 4.49 13.61
CA ASP A 411 -43.07 4.84 12.89
C ASP A 411 -43.22 6.27 12.34
N VAL A 412 -42.44 7.19 12.90
CA VAL A 412 -42.47 8.62 12.57
C VAL A 412 -41.27 9.03 11.71
N THR A 413 -40.53 8.06 11.15
CA THR A 413 -39.30 8.30 10.36
C THR A 413 -39.54 9.31 9.24
N LYS A 414 -40.59 9.11 8.44
CA LYS A 414 -40.92 9.99 7.30
C LYS A 414 -41.25 11.42 7.77
N LYS A 415 -42.04 11.57 8.84
CA LYS A 415 -42.40 12.89 9.39
C LYS A 415 -41.19 13.64 9.95
N LEU A 416 -40.30 12.94 10.65
CA LEU A 416 -39.03 13.51 11.11
C LEU A 416 -38.09 13.89 9.96
N GLN A 417 -38.07 13.11 8.86
CA GLN A 417 -37.33 13.46 7.65
C GLN A 417 -37.90 14.72 6.99
N GLU A 418 -39.23 14.85 6.86
CA GLU A 418 -39.90 16.06 6.36
C GLU A 418 -39.50 17.30 7.18
N ILE A 419 -39.66 17.25 8.51
CA ILE A 419 -39.29 18.35 9.42
C ILE A 419 -37.80 18.69 9.31
N THR A 420 -36.93 17.67 9.22
CA THR A 420 -35.47 17.86 9.09
C THR A 420 -35.10 18.49 7.76
N ASN A 421 -35.77 18.12 6.67
CA ASN A 421 -35.54 18.64 5.33
C ASN A 421 -36.01 20.10 5.19
N GLN A 422 -37.21 20.42 5.69
CA GLN A 422 -37.73 21.80 5.76
C GLN A 422 -36.78 22.74 6.52
N ASN A 423 -36.10 22.21 7.55
CA ASN A 423 -35.15 22.95 8.38
C ASN A 423 -33.68 22.80 7.93
N ASN A 424 -33.42 22.58 6.64
CA ASN A 424 -32.07 22.51 6.05
C ASN A 424 -31.13 21.48 6.72
N GLY A 425 -31.65 20.27 6.98
CA GLY A 425 -30.92 19.18 7.61
C GLY A 425 -30.81 19.30 9.14
N ASN A 426 -31.61 20.13 9.79
CA ASN A 426 -31.64 20.25 11.25
C ASN A 426 -33.01 19.78 11.75
N LEU A 427 -33.08 18.85 12.70
CA LEU A 427 -34.37 18.54 13.32
C LEU A 427 -34.66 19.61 14.38
N ILE A 428 -35.67 20.43 14.12
CA ILE A 428 -36.18 21.45 15.06
C ILE A 428 -37.65 21.12 15.34
N ILE A 429 -37.97 20.85 16.60
CA ILE A 429 -39.35 20.75 17.10
C ILE A 429 -39.43 21.75 18.26
N GLU A 430 -40.32 22.73 18.13
CA GLU A 430 -40.47 23.80 19.11
C GLU A 430 -41.12 23.30 20.40
N ALA A 431 -40.79 23.95 21.52
CA ALA A 431 -41.28 23.52 22.84
C ALA A 431 -42.81 23.58 22.98
N SER A 432 -43.48 24.41 22.17
CA SER A 432 -44.94 24.58 22.13
C SER A 432 -45.67 23.48 21.34
N THR A 433 -44.96 22.63 20.60
CA THR A 433 -45.56 21.57 19.79
C THR A 433 -45.61 20.26 20.58
N SER A 434 -46.80 19.78 20.94
CA SER A 434 -46.94 18.46 21.57
C SER A 434 -46.65 17.35 20.55
N PHE A 435 -46.02 16.25 20.98
CA PHE A 435 -45.70 15.15 20.07
C PHE A 435 -46.97 14.47 19.52
N ASN A 436 -48.05 14.37 20.31
CA ASN A 436 -49.37 13.92 19.81
C ASN A 436 -49.93 14.80 18.69
N SER A 437 -49.75 16.13 18.74
CA SER A 437 -50.20 17.01 17.64
C SER A 437 -49.38 16.84 16.35
N LEU A 438 -48.13 16.38 16.47
CA LEU A 438 -47.18 16.29 15.38
C LEU A 438 -47.14 14.89 14.72
N PHE A 439 -47.47 13.85 15.48
CA PHE A 439 -47.34 12.44 15.10
C PHE A 439 -48.63 11.62 15.29
N GLY A 440 -49.69 12.20 15.86
CA GLY A 440 -50.85 11.46 16.38
C GLY A 440 -50.59 10.87 17.77
N ASP A 441 -51.65 10.49 18.49
CA ASP A 441 -51.54 9.75 19.75
C ASP A 441 -51.72 8.23 19.52
N PRO A 442 -50.64 7.43 19.49
CA PRO A 442 -50.73 5.99 19.34
C PRO A 442 -51.30 5.25 20.56
N LEU A 443 -51.33 5.89 21.74
CA LEU A 443 -51.68 5.26 23.02
C LEU A 443 -52.24 6.31 23.98
N HIS A 444 -53.55 6.58 23.86
CA HIS A 444 -54.23 7.54 24.72
C HIS A 444 -54.06 7.19 26.21
N GLY A 445 -53.71 8.17 27.03
CA GLY A 445 -53.45 7.99 28.47
C GLY A 445 -52.09 7.39 28.85
N VAL A 446 -51.28 6.92 27.90
CA VAL A 446 -49.92 6.39 28.17
C VAL A 446 -48.85 7.45 27.87
N LEU A 447 -47.84 7.57 28.72
CA LEU A 447 -46.68 8.43 28.51
C LEU A 447 -45.82 7.87 27.36
N LYS A 448 -45.69 8.63 26.26
CA LYS A 448 -44.97 8.19 25.06
C LYS A 448 -43.55 8.76 25.01
N THR A 449 -42.68 8.09 24.26
CA THR A 449 -41.28 8.50 24.04
C THR A 449 -40.95 8.49 22.56
N LEU A 450 -40.38 9.62 22.09
CA LEU A 450 -39.87 9.80 20.73
C LEU A 450 -38.41 9.33 20.66
N VAL A 451 -38.16 8.23 19.96
CA VAL A 451 -36.83 7.66 19.73
C VAL A 451 -36.38 7.92 18.31
N ILE A 452 -35.19 8.51 18.14
CA ILE A 452 -34.66 8.97 16.86
C ILE A 452 -33.26 8.42 16.65
N GLU A 453 -33.08 7.55 15.66
CA GLU A 453 -31.78 7.18 15.13
C GLU A 453 -31.40 8.08 13.95
N PHE A 454 -30.23 8.71 14.02
CA PHE A 454 -29.75 9.63 13.00
C PHE A 454 -28.23 9.55 12.81
N SER A 455 -27.75 9.95 11.64
CA SER A 455 -26.32 10.17 11.38
C SER A 455 -26.00 11.66 11.27
N LYS A 456 -24.82 12.10 11.72
CA LYS A 456 -24.38 13.50 11.56
C LYS A 456 -23.90 13.77 10.13
N ILE A 457 -24.43 14.83 9.52
CA ILE A 457 -23.90 15.40 8.28
C ILE A 457 -22.63 16.21 8.64
N PRO A 458 -21.45 15.90 8.09
CA PRO A 458 -20.19 16.53 8.49
C PRO A 458 -20.15 18.02 8.13
N LEU A 459 -19.61 18.84 9.05
CA LEU A 459 -19.32 20.25 8.78
C LEU A 459 -18.03 20.37 7.95
N THR A 460 -18.12 21.10 6.83
CA THR A 460 -17.04 21.51 5.90
C THR A 460 -16.42 20.40 5.01
N PRO A 461 -16.06 20.72 3.76
CA PRO A 461 -15.31 19.83 2.90
C PRO A 461 -13.81 19.86 3.26
N SER A 462 -13.30 18.76 3.82
CA SER A 462 -11.86 18.55 3.96
C SER A 462 -11.15 18.70 2.60
N TYR A 463 -10.04 19.44 2.58
CA TYR A 463 -9.28 19.79 1.38
C TYR A 463 -8.34 18.66 0.89
N ASP A 464 -8.09 17.62 1.71
CA ASP A 464 -7.06 16.61 1.49
C ASP A 464 -7.60 15.21 1.14
N GLN A 465 -8.35 15.13 0.01
CA GLN A 465 -8.61 13.88 -0.71
C GLN A 465 -8.69 14.15 -2.22
N PRO A 466 -8.00 13.38 -3.10
CA PRO A 466 -8.07 13.58 -4.54
C PRO A 466 -9.43 13.14 -5.10
N ARG A 467 -10.35 14.10 -5.25
CA ARG A 467 -11.68 13.88 -5.85
C ARG A 467 -11.58 13.63 -7.35
N ASN A 468 -11.46 12.37 -7.75
CA ASN A 468 -11.64 11.94 -9.15
C ASN A 468 -12.98 11.22 -9.35
N ARG A 469 -14.07 11.85 -8.87
CA ARG A 469 -15.43 11.58 -9.36
C ARG A 469 -15.91 12.83 -10.07
N ASN A 470 -16.17 12.69 -11.38
CA ASN A 470 -16.77 13.73 -12.21
C ASN A 470 -18.18 14.00 -11.72
N LYS A 471 -18.32 14.87 -10.70
CA LYS A 471 -19.64 15.31 -10.24
C LYS A 471 -20.33 16.03 -11.40
N THR A 472 -21.43 15.44 -11.86
CA THR A 472 -22.35 16.11 -12.75
C THR A 472 -22.96 17.31 -12.03
N LYS A 473 -23.41 18.28 -12.81
CA LYS A 473 -24.04 19.52 -12.36
C LYS A 473 -25.17 19.84 -13.30
N THR A 474 -26.33 20.16 -12.75
CA THR A 474 -27.45 20.68 -13.53
C THR A 474 -27.41 22.20 -13.51
N LYS A 475 -27.80 22.82 -14.63
CA LYS A 475 -28.13 24.24 -14.74
C LYS A 475 -29.41 24.40 -15.54
N GLU A 476 -30.21 25.36 -15.14
CA GLU A 476 -31.51 25.64 -15.73
C GLU A 476 -31.52 27.07 -16.27
N PHE A 477 -32.07 27.25 -17.46
CA PHE A 477 -32.17 28.53 -18.15
C PHE A 477 -33.60 28.70 -18.67
N ILE A 478 -34.39 29.51 -17.96
CA ILE A 478 -35.69 29.97 -18.46
C ILE A 478 -35.47 30.68 -19.80
N GLU A 479 -36.34 30.39 -20.78
CA GLU A 479 -36.35 31.07 -22.06
C GLU A 479 -36.56 32.58 -21.87
N ASN A 480 -35.50 33.34 -22.14
CA ASN A 480 -35.51 34.79 -22.10
C ASN A 480 -34.59 35.31 -23.20
N PRO A 481 -35.10 36.07 -24.20
CA PRO A 481 -34.38 36.45 -25.42
C PRO A 481 -33.28 37.51 -25.20
N ARG A 482 -32.81 37.69 -23.96
CA ARG A 482 -31.67 38.57 -23.63
C ARG A 482 -30.57 37.88 -22.83
N ARG A 483 -30.71 36.60 -22.45
CA ARG A 483 -29.73 35.89 -21.60
C ARG A 483 -28.65 35.16 -22.42
N LYS A 484 -27.42 35.67 -22.39
CA LYS A 484 -26.23 34.99 -22.93
C LYS A 484 -25.82 33.80 -22.05
N ILE A 485 -25.85 32.58 -22.58
CA ILE A 485 -25.25 31.41 -21.91
C ILE A 485 -23.77 31.34 -22.27
N ASN A 486 -22.90 31.28 -21.27
CA ASN A 486 -21.46 31.06 -21.44
C ASN A 486 -20.96 30.10 -20.34
N MET A 487 -20.92 28.81 -20.65
CA MET A 487 -20.46 27.76 -19.73
C MET A 487 -19.14 27.19 -20.25
N LYS A 488 -18.04 27.69 -19.69
CA LYS A 488 -16.69 27.32 -20.11
C LYS A 488 -16.28 25.93 -19.61
N ARG A 489 -15.61 25.16 -20.49
CA ARG A 489 -14.97 23.86 -20.20
C ARG A 489 -15.93 22.86 -19.56
N ILE A 490 -16.95 22.47 -20.31
CA ILE A 490 -17.95 21.49 -19.89
C ILE A 490 -18.06 20.34 -20.89
N ASN A 491 -18.40 19.17 -20.39
CA ASN A 491 -18.88 18.04 -21.18
C ASN A 491 -20.37 17.85 -20.88
N ILE A 492 -21.23 18.01 -21.89
CA ILE A 492 -22.68 17.88 -21.77
C ILE A 492 -23.03 16.39 -21.65
N ILE A 493 -23.79 16.07 -20.60
CA ILE A 493 -24.22 14.70 -20.28
C ILE A 493 -25.67 14.50 -20.71
N LYS A 494 -26.54 15.47 -20.36
CA LYS A 494 -27.95 15.50 -20.78
C LYS A 494 -28.40 16.94 -20.99
N GLY A 495 -29.31 17.15 -21.92
CA GLY A 495 -29.93 18.43 -22.23
C GLY A 495 -31.41 18.25 -22.54
N TRP A 496 -32.27 19.07 -21.96
CA TRP A 496 -33.71 19.02 -22.21
C TRP A 496 -34.29 20.43 -22.30
N TYR A 497 -35.26 20.65 -23.18
CA TYR A 497 -35.91 21.93 -23.39
C TYR A 497 -37.42 21.76 -23.56
N GLY A 498 -38.23 22.38 -22.71
CA GLY A 498 -39.69 22.20 -22.72
C GLY A 498 -40.39 22.86 -21.53
N ASP A 499 -41.63 22.43 -21.26
CA ASP A 499 -42.49 22.93 -20.17
C ASP A 499 -41.83 22.70 -18.78
N PRO A 500 -41.58 23.75 -17.97
CA PRO A 500 -40.97 23.60 -16.65
C PRO A 500 -41.76 22.72 -15.67
N ASN A 501 -43.07 22.50 -15.91
CA ASN A 501 -43.89 21.61 -15.09
C ASN A 501 -43.78 20.14 -15.51
N ASN A 502 -43.13 19.84 -16.64
CA ASN A 502 -43.02 18.49 -17.20
C ASN A 502 -41.56 18.13 -17.56
N LEU A 503 -40.62 18.41 -16.64
CA LEU A 503 -39.19 18.15 -16.85
C LEU A 503 -38.92 16.69 -17.24
N PHE A 504 -38.35 16.50 -18.43
CA PHE A 504 -38.06 15.19 -19.05
C PHE A 504 -39.28 14.35 -19.46
N GLY A 505 -40.49 14.91 -19.47
CA GLY A 505 -41.68 14.28 -20.07
C GLY A 505 -41.90 14.68 -21.54
N GLU A 506 -43.05 14.27 -22.08
CA GLU A 506 -43.43 14.43 -23.50
C GLU A 506 -43.56 15.88 -23.97
N LYS A 507 -43.78 16.84 -23.05
CA LYS A 507 -43.88 18.28 -23.36
C LYS A 507 -42.51 18.97 -23.44
N GLY A 508 -41.58 18.37 -24.19
CA GLY A 508 -40.23 18.88 -24.39
C GLY A 508 -39.38 18.03 -25.32
N TYR A 509 -38.26 18.58 -25.76
CA TYR A 509 -37.28 17.93 -26.61
C TYR A 509 -35.99 17.59 -25.84
N ASP A 510 -35.42 16.42 -26.11
CA ASP A 510 -34.03 16.11 -25.74
C ASP A 510 -33.09 16.87 -26.69
N VAL A 511 -32.37 17.84 -26.13
CA VAL A 511 -31.44 18.71 -26.87
C VAL A 511 -29.98 18.35 -26.60
N THR A 512 -29.70 17.20 -25.99
CA THR A 512 -28.36 16.75 -25.58
C THR A 512 -27.37 16.80 -26.75
N LYS A 513 -27.73 16.20 -27.89
CA LYS A 513 -26.87 16.16 -29.08
C LYS A 513 -26.59 17.56 -29.62
N LYS A 514 -27.60 18.43 -29.66
CA LYS A 514 -27.45 19.81 -30.16
C LYS A 514 -26.56 20.67 -29.25
N LEU A 515 -26.69 20.50 -27.94
CA LEU A 515 -25.81 21.15 -26.97
C LEU A 515 -24.37 20.60 -27.04
N GLN A 516 -24.18 19.31 -27.30
CA GLN A 516 -22.86 18.71 -27.53
C GLN A 516 -22.21 19.30 -28.80
N GLU A 517 -22.94 19.39 -29.92
CA GLU A 517 -22.48 20.06 -31.15
C GLU A 517 -22.02 21.50 -30.87
N LEU A 518 -22.88 22.32 -30.25
CA LEU A 518 -22.57 23.71 -29.90
C LEU A 518 -21.38 23.84 -28.93
N THR A 519 -21.20 22.87 -28.03
CA THR A 519 -20.05 22.85 -27.10
C THR A 519 -18.76 22.45 -27.81
N ASN A 520 -18.82 21.50 -28.74
CA ASN A 520 -17.67 21.01 -29.51
C ASN A 520 -17.17 22.07 -30.51
N GLN A 521 -18.08 22.72 -31.24
CA GLN A 521 -17.76 23.85 -32.14
C GLN A 521 -17.00 24.99 -31.42
N ASN A 522 -17.22 25.14 -30.11
CA ASN A 522 -16.64 26.19 -29.27
C ASN A 522 -15.52 25.66 -28.34
N ASN A 523 -14.81 24.59 -28.73
CA ASN A 523 -13.67 24.02 -27.99
C ASN A 523 -13.99 23.67 -26.52
N GLY A 524 -15.11 22.99 -26.30
CA GLY A 524 -15.55 22.55 -24.97
C GLY A 524 -16.24 23.63 -24.14
N ASN A 525 -16.68 24.74 -24.74
CA ASN A 525 -17.40 25.82 -24.06
C ASN A 525 -18.80 25.95 -24.67
N LEU A 526 -19.87 25.79 -23.90
CA LEU A 526 -21.22 26.08 -24.42
C LEU A 526 -21.43 27.60 -24.45
N ILE A 527 -21.56 28.16 -25.65
CA ILE A 527 -21.84 29.58 -25.87
C ILE A 527 -23.11 29.72 -26.70
N ILE A 528 -24.18 30.22 -26.09
CA ILE A 528 -25.40 30.65 -26.79
C ILE A 528 -25.47 32.17 -26.65
N LYS A 529 -25.44 32.87 -27.78
CA LYS A 529 -25.49 34.34 -27.84
C LYS A 529 -26.87 34.83 -27.38
N SER A 530 -26.92 35.99 -26.74
CA SER A 530 -28.17 36.57 -26.23
C SER A 530 -29.19 36.90 -27.32
N ASN A 531 -28.78 37.07 -28.57
CA ASN A 531 -29.66 37.38 -29.70
C ASN A 531 -30.24 36.14 -30.40
N VAL A 532 -30.06 34.93 -29.85
CA VAL A 532 -30.57 33.68 -30.43
C VAL A 532 -31.59 33.09 -29.47
N SER A 533 -32.85 32.96 -29.91
CA SER A 533 -33.92 32.35 -29.11
C SER A 533 -33.72 30.85 -28.96
N PHE A 534 -34.20 30.26 -27.87
CA PHE A 534 -34.10 28.80 -27.68
C PHE A 534 -35.03 28.06 -28.65
N ASN A 535 -36.24 28.57 -28.93
CA ASN A 535 -37.10 28.02 -29.99
C ASN A 535 -36.39 27.99 -31.36
N SER A 536 -35.60 29.01 -31.72
CA SER A 536 -34.82 29.00 -32.99
C SER A 536 -33.62 28.02 -33.01
N LEU A 537 -33.15 27.56 -31.86
CA LEU A 537 -32.03 26.60 -31.76
C LEU A 537 -32.49 25.14 -31.64
N PHE A 538 -33.65 24.92 -31.04
CA PHE A 538 -34.11 23.61 -30.60
C PHE A 538 -35.49 23.23 -31.15
N GLY A 539 -36.20 24.14 -31.82
CA GLY A 539 -37.62 24.01 -32.13
C GLY A 539 -38.50 24.48 -30.96
N ASP A 540 -39.79 24.67 -31.22
CA ASP A 540 -40.79 24.97 -30.19
C ASP A 540 -41.53 23.67 -29.81
N PRO A 541 -41.19 23.01 -28.69
CA PRO A 541 -41.86 21.78 -28.26
C PRO A 541 -43.29 21.98 -27.74
N VAL A 542 -43.67 23.20 -27.34
CA VAL A 542 -44.96 23.49 -26.69
C VAL A 542 -45.33 24.95 -26.96
N HIS A 543 -46.09 25.19 -28.02
CA HIS A 543 -46.53 26.53 -28.39
C HIS A 543 -47.32 27.20 -27.26
N GLY A 544 -47.12 28.51 -27.08
CA GLY A 544 -47.79 29.31 -26.05
C GLY A 544 -47.28 29.10 -24.61
N VAL A 545 -46.43 28.10 -24.35
CA VAL A 545 -45.86 27.83 -23.01
C VAL A 545 -44.43 28.38 -22.90
N LEU A 546 -44.12 28.98 -21.74
CA LEU A 546 -42.77 29.42 -21.39
C LEU A 546 -41.90 28.22 -21.05
N LYS A 547 -40.74 28.10 -21.71
CA LYS A 547 -39.91 26.90 -21.66
C LYS A 547 -38.66 27.09 -20.80
N ILE A 548 -38.09 25.97 -20.35
CA ILE A 548 -36.83 25.93 -19.60
C ILE A 548 -35.84 24.99 -20.26
N LEU A 549 -34.60 25.46 -20.44
CA LEU A 549 -33.46 24.67 -20.92
C LEU A 549 -32.68 24.13 -19.71
N VAL A 550 -32.75 22.83 -19.50
CA VAL A 550 -32.07 22.10 -18.42
C VAL A 550 -30.85 21.39 -18.98
N ILE A 551 -29.67 21.63 -18.40
CA ILE A 551 -28.38 21.11 -18.87
C ILE A 551 -27.67 20.40 -17.73
N GLU A 552 -27.51 19.08 -17.82
CA GLU A 552 -26.60 18.31 -16.98
C GLU A 552 -25.22 18.21 -17.66
N PHE A 553 -24.17 18.57 -16.93
CA PHE A 553 -22.80 18.62 -17.45
C PHE A 553 -21.76 18.26 -16.39
N SER A 554 -20.58 17.82 -16.83
CA SER A 554 -19.37 17.73 -15.99
C SER A 554 -18.37 18.80 -16.39
N LYS A 555 -17.56 19.31 -15.45
CA LYS A 555 -16.49 20.28 -15.76
C LYS A 555 -15.24 19.55 -16.28
N ILE A 556 -14.73 19.99 -17.42
CA ILE A 556 -13.42 19.59 -17.95
C ILE A 556 -12.34 20.33 -17.13
N PRO A 557 -11.38 19.63 -16.49
CA PRO A 557 -10.37 20.26 -15.64
C PRO A 557 -9.45 21.21 -16.40
N LEU A 558 -8.93 22.23 -15.70
CA LEU A 558 -8.31 23.40 -16.33
C LEU A 558 -6.87 23.19 -16.85
N THR A 559 -6.24 22.04 -16.58
CA THR A 559 -4.85 21.75 -16.96
C THR A 559 -4.67 20.32 -17.50
N PRO A 560 -3.80 20.10 -18.50
CA PRO A 560 -3.11 18.83 -18.64
C PRO A 560 -2.12 18.73 -17.46
N SER A 561 -2.58 18.18 -16.34
CA SER A 561 -1.90 18.30 -15.05
C SER A 561 -0.56 17.54 -15.00
N TYR A 562 0.51 18.29 -15.23
CA TYR A 562 1.86 17.93 -14.85
C TYR A 562 2.02 18.09 -13.33
N PHE A 563 1.68 17.08 -12.51
CA PHE A 563 2.14 16.98 -11.11
C PHE A 563 2.35 15.51 -10.70
N PRO A 564 3.25 15.21 -9.73
CA PRO A 564 3.81 13.87 -9.55
C PRO A 564 3.29 13.13 -8.29
N TYR A 565 3.63 11.83 -8.21
CA TYR A 565 3.57 10.96 -7.00
C TYR A 565 2.25 10.89 -6.21
N ASN A 566 1.40 9.90 -6.56
CA ASN A 566 1.26 8.68 -5.73
C ASN A 566 0.19 7.72 -6.27
N GLN A 567 0.58 6.89 -7.25
CA GLN A 567 -0.04 5.57 -7.49
C GLN A 567 1.06 4.57 -7.91
N PRO A 568 0.95 3.28 -7.59
CA PRO A 568 1.95 2.28 -7.97
C PRO A 568 2.03 2.15 -9.50
N ARG A 569 3.20 2.48 -10.06
CA ARG A 569 3.43 2.53 -11.51
C ARG A 569 3.45 1.12 -12.13
N ASN A 570 2.34 0.70 -12.75
CA ASN A 570 2.42 -0.27 -13.86
C ASN A 570 3.11 0.43 -15.04
N ARG A 571 4.39 0.12 -15.28
CA ARG A 571 5.30 0.99 -16.08
C ARG A 571 5.13 0.93 -17.61
N ASN A 572 4.43 -0.06 -18.16
CA ASN A 572 4.35 -0.28 -19.61
C ASN A 572 2.91 -0.10 -20.10
N LYS A 573 2.44 1.15 -20.22
CA LYS A 573 1.23 1.45 -21.01
C LYS A 573 1.62 1.64 -22.47
N THR A 574 1.04 0.83 -23.35
CA THR A 574 1.09 1.07 -24.79
C THR A 574 0.27 2.32 -25.13
N LYS A 575 0.51 2.88 -26.31
CA LYS A 575 -0.14 4.07 -26.84
C LYS A 575 -0.28 3.91 -28.35
N THR A 576 -1.46 4.21 -28.86
CA THR A 576 -1.71 4.30 -30.30
C THR A 576 -1.59 5.77 -30.75
N LYS A 577 -1.10 5.97 -31.98
CA LYS A 577 -1.17 7.23 -32.71
C LYS A 577 -1.51 6.96 -34.17
N GLU A 578 -2.29 7.86 -34.75
CA GLU A 578 -2.77 7.76 -36.12
C GLU A 578 -2.27 8.98 -36.90
N PHE A 579 -1.81 8.75 -38.13
CA PHE A 579 -1.29 9.76 -39.03
C PHE A 579 -1.90 9.51 -40.42
N ILE A 580 -2.94 10.28 -40.76
CA ILE A 580 -3.49 10.34 -42.12
C ILE A 580 -2.37 10.77 -43.08
N GLU A 581 -2.26 10.11 -44.23
CA GLU A 581 -1.27 10.44 -45.27
C GLU A 581 -1.44 11.90 -45.70
N ASN A 582 -0.41 12.71 -45.39
CA ASN A 582 -0.37 14.12 -45.73
C ASN A 582 1.11 14.51 -45.99
N PRO A 583 1.48 14.89 -47.23
CA PRO A 583 2.87 15.06 -47.66
C PRO A 583 3.56 16.34 -47.12
N ARG A 584 3.12 16.84 -45.95
CA ARG A 584 3.69 18.01 -45.27
C ARG A 584 3.85 17.84 -43.76
N ARG A 585 3.55 16.67 -43.19
CA ARG A 585 3.61 16.45 -41.73
C ARG A 585 4.81 15.62 -41.30
N LYS A 586 5.83 16.29 -40.74
CA LYS A 586 6.97 15.64 -40.08
C LYS A 586 6.52 14.84 -38.84
N ILE A 587 6.77 13.54 -38.82
CA ILE A 587 6.58 12.71 -37.63
C ILE A 587 7.89 12.74 -36.83
N ASN A 588 7.80 13.12 -35.56
CA ASN A 588 8.93 13.05 -34.61
C ASN A 588 8.44 12.50 -33.27
N MET A 589 8.67 11.21 -33.04
CA MET A 589 8.25 10.49 -31.84
C MET A 589 9.47 9.97 -31.08
N LYS A 590 9.93 10.78 -30.14
CA LYS A 590 11.16 10.51 -29.38
C LYS A 590 10.98 9.41 -28.33
N ARG A 591 11.99 8.53 -28.22
CA ARG A 591 12.09 7.44 -27.22
C ARG A 591 10.87 6.53 -27.18
N ILE A 592 10.67 5.81 -28.27
CA ILE A 592 9.59 4.83 -28.40
C ILE A 592 10.15 3.46 -28.77
N ASN A 593 9.45 2.41 -28.33
CA ASN A 593 9.59 1.06 -28.85
C ASN A 593 8.29 0.75 -29.61
N ILE A 594 8.39 0.50 -30.92
CA ILE A 594 7.25 0.18 -31.79
C ILE A 594 6.79 -1.24 -31.47
N ILE A 595 5.50 -1.39 -31.18
CA ILE A 595 4.86 -2.66 -30.84
C ILE A 595 4.12 -3.20 -32.07
N LYS A 596 3.34 -2.33 -32.73
CA LYS A 596 2.65 -2.63 -33.98
C LYS A 596 2.59 -1.39 -34.86
N GLY A 597 2.66 -1.58 -36.17
CA GLY A 597 2.52 -0.56 -37.19
C GLY A 597 1.63 -1.08 -38.31
N TRP A 598 0.65 -0.29 -38.74
CA TRP A 598 -0.22 -0.64 -39.86
C TRP A 598 -0.43 0.58 -40.75
N TYR A 599 -0.48 0.38 -42.06
CA TYR A 599 -0.67 1.43 -43.05
C TYR A 599 -1.64 0.97 -44.13
N GLY A 600 -2.75 1.67 -44.32
CA GLY A 600 -3.82 1.25 -45.24
C GLY A 600 -5.08 2.10 -45.13
N ASP A 601 -6.21 1.59 -45.63
CA ASP A 601 -7.52 2.27 -45.60
C ASP A 601 -8.01 2.50 -44.15
N PRO A 602 -8.26 3.75 -43.70
CA PRO A 602 -8.73 4.04 -42.34
C PRO A 602 -10.09 3.40 -42.00
N ASN A 603 -10.88 2.99 -42.98
CA ASN A 603 -12.14 2.27 -42.76
C ASN A 603 -11.94 0.76 -42.56
N ASN A 604 -10.74 0.23 -42.82
CA ASN A 604 -10.40 -1.19 -42.72
C ASN A 604 -9.15 -1.42 -41.83
N LEU A 605 -9.08 -0.74 -40.68
CA LEU A 605 -7.97 -0.84 -39.74
C LEU A 605 -7.68 -2.30 -39.34
N PHE A 606 -6.47 -2.77 -39.68
CA PHE A 606 -5.99 -4.15 -39.48
C PHE A 606 -6.67 -5.24 -40.33
N GLY A 607 -7.45 -4.88 -41.35
CA GLY A 607 -7.93 -5.82 -42.38
C GLY A 607 -6.97 -5.93 -43.57
N GLU A 608 -7.40 -6.69 -44.58
CA GLU A 608 -6.61 -7.04 -45.78
C GLU A 608 -6.19 -5.83 -46.63
N LYS A 609 -6.88 -4.69 -46.52
CA LYS A 609 -6.60 -3.46 -47.29
C LYS A 609 -5.55 -2.57 -46.61
N GLY A 610 -4.40 -3.16 -46.25
CA GLY A 610 -3.28 -2.47 -45.64
C GLY A 610 -2.06 -3.37 -45.41
N TYR A 611 -0.90 -2.75 -45.20
CA TYR A 611 0.35 -3.43 -44.90
C TYR A 611 0.68 -3.35 -43.41
N ASP A 612 1.19 -4.45 -42.84
CA ASP A 612 1.89 -4.42 -41.56
C ASP A 612 3.28 -3.79 -41.76
N VAL A 613 3.44 -2.58 -41.23
CA VAL A 613 4.67 -1.79 -41.34
C VAL A 613 5.49 -1.82 -40.04
N THR A 614 5.17 -2.72 -39.11
CA THR A 614 5.82 -2.83 -37.79
C THR A 614 7.33 -2.92 -37.92
N LYS A 615 7.82 -3.84 -38.75
CA LYS A 615 9.26 -4.06 -38.96
C LYS A 615 9.95 -2.81 -39.53
N LYS A 616 9.35 -2.16 -40.54
CA LYS A 616 9.92 -0.96 -41.16
C LYS A 616 9.97 0.22 -40.20
N LEU A 617 8.94 0.41 -39.37
CA LEU A 617 8.93 1.40 -38.30
C LEU A 617 9.96 1.09 -37.21
N GLN A 618 10.19 -0.18 -36.87
CA GLN A 618 11.24 -0.59 -35.94
C GLN A 618 12.64 -0.27 -36.50
N GLU A 619 12.91 -0.60 -37.77
CA GLU A 619 14.15 -0.23 -38.48
C GLU A 619 14.41 1.29 -38.41
N LEU A 620 13.44 2.10 -38.84
CA LEU A 620 13.54 3.57 -38.81
C LEU A 620 13.72 4.13 -37.40
N THR A 621 13.10 3.51 -36.39
CA THR A 621 13.25 3.90 -34.97
C THR A 621 14.63 3.54 -34.43
N ASN A 622 15.18 2.39 -34.83
CA ASN A 622 16.49 1.90 -34.40
C ASN A 622 17.63 2.72 -35.02
N GLN A 623 17.57 2.99 -36.33
CA GLN A 623 18.50 3.89 -37.04
C GLN A 623 18.62 5.27 -36.37
N ASN A 624 17.52 5.74 -35.80
CA ASN A 624 17.42 7.05 -35.13
C ASN A 624 17.53 6.97 -33.60
N ASN A 625 18.25 5.98 -33.06
CA ASN A 625 18.52 5.83 -31.61
C ASN A 625 17.27 5.83 -30.72
N GLY A 626 16.24 5.07 -31.14
CA GLY A 626 14.97 4.93 -30.41
C GLY A 626 13.98 6.07 -30.66
N ASN A 627 14.16 6.89 -31.69
CA ASN A 627 13.24 7.96 -32.07
C ASN A 627 12.67 7.67 -33.45
N LEU A 628 11.36 7.61 -33.63
CA LEU A 628 10.82 7.55 -34.99
C LEU A 628 10.81 8.97 -35.58
N ILE A 629 11.59 9.17 -36.64
CA ILE A 629 11.61 10.40 -37.43
C ILE A 629 11.24 10.03 -38.87
N ILE A 630 10.16 10.63 -39.38
CA ILE A 630 9.80 10.60 -40.80
C ILE A 630 9.68 12.07 -41.22
N GLU A 631 10.51 12.48 -42.16
CA GLU A 631 10.58 13.86 -42.63
C GLU A 631 9.32 14.23 -43.43
N SER A 632 8.96 15.51 -43.40
CA SER A 632 7.75 16.00 -44.09
C SER A 632 7.79 15.83 -45.62
N SER A 633 8.98 15.67 -46.20
CA SER A 633 9.20 15.41 -47.63
C SER A 633 9.03 13.95 -48.03
N THR A 634 8.97 13.01 -47.07
CA THR A 634 8.84 11.58 -47.35
C THR A 634 7.37 11.19 -47.40
N SER A 635 6.86 10.78 -48.56
CA SER A 635 5.50 10.22 -48.67
C SER A 635 5.42 8.85 -48.00
N PHE A 636 4.28 8.50 -47.42
CA PHE A 636 4.13 7.19 -46.77
C PHE A 636 4.11 6.07 -47.83
N ASN A 637 3.53 6.30 -49.01
CA ASN A 637 3.63 5.36 -50.14
C ASN A 637 5.08 5.08 -50.58
N SER A 638 5.97 6.09 -50.62
CA SER A 638 7.39 5.85 -50.91
C SER A 638 8.15 5.09 -49.82
N LEU A 639 7.62 5.06 -48.59
CA LEU A 639 8.28 4.46 -47.43
C LEU A 639 7.79 3.04 -47.11
N PHE A 640 6.54 2.74 -47.48
CA PHE A 640 5.84 1.50 -47.13
C PHE A 640 5.21 0.77 -48.33
N GLY A 641 5.23 1.35 -49.53
CA GLY A 641 4.39 0.92 -50.67
C GLY A 641 2.97 1.48 -50.60
N ASP A 642 2.22 1.41 -51.69
CA ASP A 642 0.79 1.76 -51.71
C ASP A 642 -0.09 0.50 -51.59
N PRO A 643 -0.63 0.18 -50.40
CA PRO A 643 -1.48 -0.99 -50.21
C PRO A 643 -2.85 -0.90 -50.89
N VAL A 644 -3.32 0.31 -51.23
CA VAL A 644 -4.66 0.54 -51.79
C VAL A 644 -4.63 1.79 -52.68
N HIS A 645 -4.39 1.58 -53.97
CA HIS A 645 -4.40 2.66 -54.96
C HIS A 645 -5.72 3.43 -54.96
N GLY A 646 -5.63 4.76 -55.11
CA GLY A 646 -6.77 5.68 -55.13
C GLY A 646 -7.42 5.97 -53.77
N VAL A 647 -7.09 5.25 -52.69
CA VAL A 647 -7.67 5.46 -51.35
C VAL A 647 -6.72 6.26 -50.45
N LEU A 648 -7.27 7.18 -49.66
CA LEU A 648 -6.53 7.94 -48.64
C LEU A 648 -6.12 7.01 -47.49
N LYS A 649 -4.81 6.84 -47.29
CA LYS A 649 -4.28 5.88 -46.31
C LYS A 649 -3.96 6.53 -44.96
N THR A 650 -3.94 5.73 -43.90
CA THR A 650 -3.60 6.16 -42.54
C THR A 650 -2.58 5.21 -41.92
N LEU A 651 -1.50 5.81 -41.38
CA LEU A 651 -0.46 5.12 -40.62
C LEU A 651 -0.84 5.08 -39.13
N VAL A 652 -1.08 3.88 -38.61
CA VAL A 652 -1.41 3.62 -37.20
C VAL A 652 -0.24 2.95 -36.50
N ILE A 653 0.23 3.55 -35.41
CA ILE A 653 1.41 3.11 -34.66
C ILE A 653 1.03 2.86 -33.21
N GLU A 654 1.08 1.60 -32.77
CA GLU A 654 1.11 1.24 -31.35
C GLU A 654 2.56 1.19 -30.86
N PHE A 655 2.85 1.91 -29.78
CA PHE A 655 4.19 2.03 -29.22
C PHE A 655 4.16 2.11 -27.69
N SER A 656 5.26 1.71 -27.06
CA SER A 656 5.54 2.05 -25.65
C SER A 656 6.61 3.14 -25.58
N LYS A 657 6.55 4.03 -24.59
CA LYS A 657 7.64 5.00 -24.36
C LYS A 657 8.79 4.30 -23.64
N ILE A 658 9.99 4.39 -24.21
CA ILE A 658 11.23 3.96 -23.54
C ILE A 658 11.46 4.92 -22.35
N PRO A 659 11.44 4.43 -21.10
CA PRO A 659 11.48 5.31 -19.94
C PRO A 659 12.85 5.98 -19.76
N LEU A 660 12.81 7.25 -19.35
CA LEU A 660 13.98 8.10 -19.14
C LEU A 660 14.69 7.82 -17.80
N THR A 661 14.96 6.54 -17.50
CA THR A 661 15.67 6.07 -16.29
C THR A 661 16.50 4.82 -16.58
N PRO A 662 17.68 4.66 -15.97
CA PRO A 662 18.59 3.55 -16.26
C PRO A 662 17.98 2.19 -15.87
N SER A 663 18.39 1.16 -16.60
CA SER A 663 18.17 -0.25 -16.21
C SER A 663 18.74 -0.50 -14.82
N TYR A 664 18.05 -1.33 -14.03
CA TYR A 664 18.37 -1.57 -12.61
C TYR A 664 18.96 -2.97 -12.34
N ASP A 665 19.07 -3.82 -13.37
CA ASP A 665 19.43 -5.25 -13.24
C ASP A 665 20.75 -5.59 -13.97
N GLN A 666 21.77 -4.75 -13.81
CA GLN A 666 23.18 -5.03 -14.14
C GLN A 666 24.07 -4.41 -13.03
N PRO A 667 25.18 -5.04 -12.63
CA PRO A 667 26.01 -4.57 -11.50
C PRO A 667 26.58 -3.17 -11.76
N ARG A 668 26.46 -2.28 -10.76
CA ARG A 668 26.83 -0.86 -10.87
C ARG A 668 28.35 -0.67 -10.97
N ASN A 669 28.85 -0.35 -12.16
CA ASN A 669 30.10 0.39 -12.28
C ASN A 669 29.82 1.89 -11.99
N LYS A 670 30.46 2.45 -10.95
CA LYS A 670 29.92 3.65 -10.25
C LYS A 670 30.16 5.01 -10.93
N ASN A 671 31.02 5.09 -11.95
CA ASN A 671 31.52 6.35 -12.50
C ASN A 671 30.88 6.70 -13.85
N LYS A 672 29.62 7.18 -13.85
CA LYS A 672 28.98 7.62 -15.11
C LYS A 672 29.42 9.04 -15.49
N THR A 673 30.26 9.13 -16.52
CA THR A 673 30.72 10.37 -17.12
C THR A 673 29.60 11.10 -17.88
N LYS A 674 29.81 12.38 -18.20
CA LYS A 674 28.90 13.26 -18.92
C LYS A 674 29.66 14.25 -19.77
N THR A 675 29.33 14.33 -21.05
CA THR A 675 29.87 15.33 -21.96
C THR A 675 28.95 16.56 -22.01
N LYS A 676 29.53 17.74 -22.15
CA LYS A 676 28.86 18.98 -22.54
C LYS A 676 29.72 19.75 -23.54
N GLU A 677 29.05 20.44 -24.45
CA GLU A 677 29.68 21.25 -25.50
C GLU A 677 29.24 22.71 -25.35
N PHE A 678 30.18 23.62 -25.54
CA PHE A 678 29.99 25.06 -25.47
C PHE A 678 30.71 25.73 -26.65
N ILE A 679 29.94 26.11 -27.67
CA ILE A 679 30.45 26.92 -28.79
C ILE A 679 30.95 28.26 -28.23
N GLU A 680 32.09 28.76 -28.72
CA GLU A 680 32.66 30.05 -28.34
C GLU A 680 31.65 31.17 -28.62
N ASN A 681 31.04 31.69 -27.55
CA ASN A 681 30.08 32.78 -27.61
C ASN A 681 30.24 33.64 -26.34
N PRO A 682 30.72 34.89 -26.45
CA PRO A 682 31.26 35.69 -25.34
C PRO A 682 30.19 36.31 -24.43
N ARG A 683 29.05 35.62 -24.22
CA ARG A 683 27.91 36.09 -23.41
C ARG A 683 27.26 35.02 -22.53
N ARG A 684 27.82 33.80 -22.46
CA ARG A 684 27.23 32.70 -21.66
C ARG A 684 28.14 32.25 -20.53
N LYS A 685 27.76 32.63 -19.30
CA LYS A 685 28.38 32.13 -18.06
C LYS A 685 28.23 30.61 -17.97
N ILE A 686 29.35 29.89 -17.92
CA ILE A 686 29.36 28.45 -17.63
C ILE A 686 29.34 28.30 -16.10
N ASN A 687 28.37 27.55 -15.58
CA ASN A 687 28.32 27.17 -14.17
C ASN A 687 27.89 25.70 -14.06
N ILE A 688 28.85 24.79 -13.88
CA ILE A 688 28.61 23.37 -13.70
C ILE A 688 29.03 22.97 -12.28
N LYS A 689 28.04 22.84 -11.40
CA LYS A 689 28.27 22.57 -9.97
C LYS A 689 28.62 21.12 -9.67
N ARG A 690 29.59 20.92 -8.78
CA ARG A 690 30.02 19.64 -8.18
C ARG A 690 30.39 18.58 -9.23
N ILE A 691 31.50 18.82 -9.91
CA ILE A 691 32.02 17.94 -10.95
C ILE A 691 33.51 17.67 -10.77
N ASN A 692 33.93 16.50 -11.22
CA ASN A 692 35.34 16.18 -11.45
C ASN A 692 35.55 16.11 -12.96
N ILE A 693 36.43 16.97 -13.49
CA ILE A 693 36.74 17.04 -14.92
C ILE A 693 37.58 15.81 -15.28
N ILE A 694 37.12 15.06 -16.27
CA ILE A 694 37.78 13.85 -16.78
C ILE A 694 38.57 14.18 -18.04
N LYS A 695 37.95 14.91 -18.96
CA LYS A 695 38.59 15.39 -20.19
C LYS A 695 38.02 16.74 -20.59
N GLY A 696 38.86 17.60 -21.15
CA GLY A 696 38.51 18.91 -21.68
C GLY A 696 39.23 19.13 -23.00
N TRP A 697 38.52 19.57 -24.03
CA TRP A 697 39.10 19.87 -25.33
C TRP A 697 38.51 21.15 -25.90
N TYR A 698 39.34 21.95 -26.58
CA TYR A 698 38.95 23.23 -27.16
C TYR A 698 39.52 23.36 -28.56
N GLY A 699 38.67 23.47 -29.59
CA GLY A 699 39.11 23.46 -31.00
C GLY A 699 37.95 23.38 -31.99
N ASP A 700 38.21 22.89 -33.20
CA ASP A 700 37.21 22.73 -34.27
C ASP A 700 36.05 21.80 -33.86
N PRO A 701 34.78 22.23 -33.88
CA PRO A 701 33.63 21.37 -33.57
C PRO A 701 33.52 20.11 -34.44
N ASN A 702 34.11 20.09 -35.63
CA ASN A 702 34.08 18.95 -36.53
C ASN A 702 35.23 17.95 -36.29
N ASN A 703 36.24 18.30 -35.48
CA ASN A 703 37.41 17.47 -35.22
C ASN A 703 37.63 17.21 -33.72
N LEU A 704 36.56 16.81 -33.01
CA LEU A 704 36.59 16.61 -31.56
C LEU A 704 37.66 15.58 -31.16
N PHE A 705 38.63 16.03 -30.35
CA PHE A 705 39.79 15.26 -29.89
C PHE A 705 40.84 14.90 -30.96
N GLY A 706 40.79 15.50 -32.16
CA GLY A 706 41.88 15.44 -33.12
C GLY A 706 42.92 16.56 -32.93
N GLU A 707 43.89 16.63 -33.86
CA GLU A 707 45.02 17.57 -33.83
C GLU A 707 44.64 19.05 -33.90
N LYS A 708 43.42 19.36 -34.38
CA LYS A 708 42.93 20.74 -34.57
C LYS A 708 42.26 21.30 -33.30
N GLY A 709 42.97 21.24 -32.18
CA GLY A 709 42.53 21.78 -30.89
C GLY A 709 43.51 21.51 -29.75
N TYR A 710 43.26 22.14 -28.60
CA TYR A 710 44.03 21.95 -27.37
C TYR A 710 43.31 21.07 -26.37
N ASP A 711 44.05 20.17 -25.70
CA ASP A 711 43.59 19.53 -24.49
C ASP A 711 43.66 20.55 -23.33
N VAL A 712 42.48 20.91 -22.82
CA VAL A 712 42.30 21.90 -21.75
C VAL A 712 41.92 21.25 -20.42
N THR A 713 42.04 19.92 -20.30
CA THR A 713 41.65 19.13 -19.13
C THR A 713 42.26 19.69 -17.84
N LYS A 714 43.59 19.90 -17.83
CA LYS A 714 44.31 20.41 -16.66
C LYS A 714 43.83 21.82 -16.27
N LYS A 715 43.61 22.70 -17.26
CA LYS A 715 43.15 24.08 -16.99
C LYS A 715 41.73 24.13 -16.45
N LEU A 716 40.84 23.28 -16.96
CA LEU A 716 39.49 23.11 -16.41
C LEU A 716 39.50 22.50 -15.01
N GLN A 717 40.42 21.58 -14.70
CA GLN A 717 40.62 21.06 -13.35
C GLN A 717 41.07 22.15 -12.38
N GLU A 718 42.07 22.98 -12.75
CA GLU A 718 42.51 24.15 -11.96
C GLU A 718 41.34 25.08 -11.62
N ILE A 719 40.57 25.51 -12.62
CA ILE A 719 39.41 26.41 -12.44
C ILE A 719 38.34 25.74 -11.55
N THR A 720 38.08 24.44 -11.75
CA THR A 720 37.09 23.69 -10.96
C THR A 720 37.51 23.54 -9.49
N ASN A 721 38.80 23.34 -9.23
CA ASN A 721 39.37 23.20 -7.90
C ASN A 721 39.36 24.54 -7.14
N GLN A 722 39.78 25.63 -7.78
CA GLN A 722 39.70 27.00 -7.25
C GLN A 722 38.27 27.40 -6.84
N ASN A 723 37.27 26.83 -7.50
CA ASN A 723 35.85 27.08 -7.26
C ASN A 723 35.15 25.98 -6.44
N ASN A 724 35.87 25.26 -5.57
CA ASN A 724 35.33 24.23 -4.67
C ASN A 724 34.52 23.13 -5.39
N GLY A 725 35.09 22.59 -6.47
CA GLY A 725 34.49 21.52 -7.28
C GLY A 725 33.40 22.01 -8.25
N ASN A 726 33.30 23.31 -8.53
CA ASN A 726 32.33 23.86 -9.48
C ASN A 726 33.08 24.50 -10.65
N LEU A 727 32.83 24.07 -11.88
CA LEU A 727 33.39 24.80 -13.03
C LEU A 727 32.59 26.09 -13.23
N ILE A 728 33.21 27.24 -12.96
CA ILE A 728 32.67 28.57 -13.20
C ILE A 728 33.59 29.28 -14.19
N ILE A 729 33.04 29.63 -15.35
CA ILE A 729 33.69 30.52 -16.32
C ILE A 729 32.72 31.68 -16.55
N GLU A 730 33.15 32.89 -16.21
CA GLU A 730 32.31 34.09 -16.32
C GLU A 730 32.04 34.46 -17.77
N SER A 731 30.90 35.09 -18.04
CA SER A 731 30.51 35.47 -19.41
C SER A 731 31.45 36.49 -20.07
N SER A 732 32.24 37.21 -19.28
CA SER A 732 33.24 38.18 -19.74
C SER A 732 34.57 37.54 -20.16
N THR A 733 34.82 36.27 -19.83
CA THR A 733 36.06 35.57 -20.16
C THR A 733 35.91 34.86 -21.51
N SER A 734 36.65 35.30 -22.54
CA SER A 734 36.70 34.57 -23.82
C SER A 734 37.47 33.26 -23.65
N PHE A 735 37.08 32.21 -24.37
CA PHE A 735 37.78 30.92 -24.28
C PHE A 735 39.21 31.03 -24.84
N ASN A 736 39.42 31.85 -25.89
CA ASN A 736 40.76 32.14 -26.40
C ASN A 736 41.68 32.81 -25.36
N SER A 737 41.17 33.71 -24.51
CA SER A 737 41.96 34.29 -23.40
C SER A 737 42.28 33.30 -22.28
N LEU A 738 41.50 32.22 -22.16
CA LEU A 738 41.59 31.25 -21.07
C LEU A 738 42.42 30.01 -21.43
N PHE A 739 42.45 29.65 -22.72
CA PHE A 739 43.07 28.43 -23.24
C PHE A 739 44.06 28.66 -24.39
N GLY A 740 44.20 29.89 -24.90
CA GLY A 740 44.85 30.18 -26.19
C GLY A 740 43.89 29.97 -27.37
N ASP A 741 44.28 30.46 -28.56
CA ASP A 741 43.55 30.20 -29.81
C ASP A 741 44.25 29.08 -30.60
N PRO A 742 43.74 27.83 -30.59
CA PRO A 742 44.30 26.73 -31.37
C PRO A 742 44.08 26.84 -32.88
N LEU A 743 43.15 27.69 -33.35
CA LEU A 743 42.75 27.82 -34.75
C LEU A 743 42.28 29.24 -35.04
N TYR A 744 43.22 30.11 -35.39
CA TYR A 744 42.94 31.51 -35.69
C TYR A 744 41.89 31.63 -36.82
N GLY A 745 40.89 32.49 -36.61
CA GLY A 745 39.79 32.71 -37.57
C GLY A 745 38.70 31.63 -37.62
N VAL A 746 38.87 30.48 -36.95
CA VAL A 746 37.86 29.39 -36.92
C VAL A 746 36.99 29.48 -35.65
N LEU A 747 35.69 29.19 -35.77
CA LEU A 747 34.77 29.11 -34.63
C LEU A 747 35.07 27.85 -33.81
N LYS A 748 35.46 28.03 -32.55
CA LYS A 748 35.89 26.93 -31.67
C LYS A 748 34.79 26.49 -30.70
N THR A 749 34.88 25.25 -30.23
CA THR A 749 33.96 24.64 -29.27
C THR A 749 34.71 24.00 -28.12
N LEU A 750 34.30 24.33 -26.90
CA LEU A 750 34.78 23.75 -25.65
C LEU A 750 33.94 22.51 -25.30
N VAL A 751 34.55 21.34 -25.35
CA VAL A 751 33.95 20.05 -25.01
C VAL A 751 34.51 19.57 -23.67
N ILE A 752 33.62 19.24 -22.73
CA ILE A 752 33.98 18.88 -21.35
C ILE A 752 33.31 17.56 -21.00
N GLU A 753 34.11 16.52 -20.79
CA GLU A 753 33.70 15.29 -20.13
C GLU A 753 33.98 15.38 -18.63
N PHE A 754 32.96 15.15 -17.82
CA PHE A 754 33.05 15.22 -16.36
C PHE A 754 32.18 14.16 -15.69
N SER A 755 32.64 13.67 -14.54
CA SER A 755 31.74 12.98 -13.60
C SER A 755 31.11 14.00 -12.65
N LYS A 756 29.87 13.76 -12.22
CA LYS A 756 29.33 14.53 -11.09
C LYS A 756 29.95 13.98 -9.81
N ILE A 757 30.59 14.85 -9.03
CA ILE A 757 30.89 14.55 -7.63
C ILE A 757 29.54 14.33 -6.96
N PRO A 758 29.25 13.13 -6.41
CA PRO A 758 27.98 12.89 -5.74
C PRO A 758 27.82 13.92 -4.62
N LEU A 759 26.61 14.46 -4.44
CA LEU A 759 26.29 14.91 -3.10
C LEU A 759 26.43 13.69 -2.18
N ALA A 760 27.01 13.88 -1.00
CA ALA A 760 26.93 12.92 0.10
C ALA A 760 25.49 12.84 0.67
N THR A 761 24.50 12.65 -0.20
CA THR A 761 23.16 12.19 0.18
C THR A 761 23.27 10.71 0.50
N SER A 762 23.41 10.42 1.80
CA SER A 762 23.64 9.10 2.37
C SER A 762 22.54 8.08 2.01
N TYR A 763 22.72 7.35 0.91
CA TYR A 763 22.01 6.10 0.62
C TYR A 763 23.00 5.12 -0.04
N ASP A 764 22.98 3.87 0.42
CA ASP A 764 23.77 2.71 -0.04
C ASP A 764 25.26 2.64 0.40
N GLN A 765 25.49 2.68 1.72
CA GLN A 765 26.55 1.92 2.43
C GLN A 765 25.89 1.26 3.68
N PRO A 766 26.42 0.14 4.23
CA PRO A 766 25.71 -0.67 5.22
C PRO A 766 25.47 0.07 6.54
N ARG A 767 24.36 -0.29 7.21
CA ARG A 767 23.85 0.41 8.39
C ARG A 767 24.79 0.30 9.59
N ASN A 768 25.53 1.37 9.90
CA ASN A 768 25.71 1.76 11.31
C ASN A 768 26.16 3.22 11.51
N ARG A 769 25.84 3.75 12.69
CA ARG A 769 26.24 5.06 13.28
C ARG A 769 25.54 6.34 12.79
N ASN A 770 25.38 7.24 13.77
CA ASN A 770 24.52 8.42 13.81
C ASN A 770 24.86 9.47 12.74
N LYS A 771 23.84 10.02 12.05
CA LYS A 771 24.04 11.11 11.10
C LYS A 771 24.31 12.42 11.84
N THR A 772 25.55 12.90 11.75
CA THR A 772 25.93 14.25 12.15
C THR A 772 25.40 15.27 11.11
N LYS A 773 25.30 16.53 11.53
CA LYS A 773 24.85 17.67 10.71
C LYS A 773 25.64 18.90 11.14
N THR A 774 26.06 19.71 10.17
CA THR A 774 26.75 20.98 10.45
C THR A 774 25.80 22.15 10.23
N LYS A 775 25.94 23.20 11.05
CA LYS A 775 25.33 24.52 10.85
C LYS A 775 26.35 25.61 11.14
N GLU A 776 26.23 26.71 10.41
CA GLU A 776 27.13 27.87 10.49
C GLU A 776 26.31 29.11 10.87
N PHE A 777 26.84 29.91 11.78
CA PHE A 777 26.24 31.15 12.26
C PHE A 777 27.31 32.25 12.28
N ILE A 778 27.26 33.14 11.29
CA ILE A 778 28.08 34.34 11.26
C ILE A 778 27.75 35.20 12.49
N GLU A 779 28.77 35.76 13.13
CA GLU A 779 28.66 36.70 14.23
C GLU A 779 27.79 37.91 13.83
N ASN A 780 26.54 37.90 14.30
CA ASN A 780 25.59 38.97 14.06
C ASN A 780 24.71 39.13 15.32
N PRO A 781 24.80 40.27 16.05
CA PRO A 781 24.26 40.44 17.40
C PRO A 781 22.72 40.61 17.43
N ARG A 782 21.99 40.02 16.48
CA ARG A 782 20.53 40.05 16.40
C ARG A 782 19.88 38.70 16.07
N ARG A 783 20.66 37.63 15.85
CA ARG A 783 20.12 36.30 15.48
C ARG A 783 20.09 35.32 16.66
N LYS A 784 18.90 35.11 17.22
CA LYS A 784 18.64 34.06 18.21
C LYS A 784 18.88 32.67 17.62
N ILE A 785 19.80 31.90 18.20
CA ILE A 785 19.99 30.47 17.88
C ILE A 785 19.00 29.66 18.72
N ASN A 786 18.22 28.81 18.08
CA ASN A 786 17.32 27.86 18.73
C ASN A 786 17.34 26.53 17.97
N MET A 787 18.09 25.57 18.47
CA MET A 787 18.25 24.24 17.87
C MET A 787 17.78 23.18 18.86
N LYS A 788 16.56 22.66 18.63
CA LYS A 788 15.89 21.75 19.56
C LYS A 788 16.33 20.30 19.40
N ARG A 789 16.50 19.60 20.53
CA ARG A 789 16.86 18.17 20.63
C ARG A 789 18.08 17.82 19.79
N ILE A 790 19.23 18.29 20.22
CA ILE A 790 20.52 18.02 19.57
C ILE A 790 21.55 17.57 20.60
N ASN A 791 22.49 16.74 20.14
CA ASN A 791 23.71 16.44 20.87
C ASN A 791 24.87 17.07 20.09
N ILE A 792 25.59 18.00 20.71
CA ILE A 792 26.72 18.72 20.11
C ILE A 792 27.91 17.77 20.03
N ILE A 793 28.43 17.60 18.82
CA ILE A 793 29.57 16.72 18.54
C ILE A 793 30.86 17.54 18.45
N LYS A 794 30.81 18.68 17.74
CA LYS A 794 31.91 19.63 17.64
C LYS A 794 31.39 21.05 17.51
N GLY A 795 32.11 22.01 18.07
CA GLY A 795 31.82 23.43 18.00
C GLY A 795 33.11 24.21 17.77
N TRP A 796 33.11 25.15 16.84
CA TRP A 796 34.27 25.99 16.55
C TRP A 796 33.83 27.44 16.30
N TYR A 797 34.62 28.40 16.77
CA TYR A 797 34.33 29.83 16.64
C TYR A 797 35.60 30.58 16.23
N GLY A 798 35.60 31.25 15.07
CA GLY A 798 36.80 31.90 14.54
C GLY A 798 36.63 32.40 13.10
N ASP A 799 37.74 32.55 12.36
CA ASP A 799 37.76 32.99 10.96
C ASP A 799 36.95 32.04 10.04
N PRO A 800 35.92 32.51 9.31
CA PRO A 800 35.15 31.65 8.39
C PRO A 800 36.00 30.98 7.30
N ASN A 801 37.19 31.49 6.98
CA ASN A 801 38.09 30.92 5.97
C ASN A 801 39.04 29.87 6.54
N ASN A 802 39.14 29.73 7.87
CA ASN A 802 40.07 28.82 8.55
C ASN A 802 39.35 27.84 9.50
N LEU A 803 38.25 27.24 9.04
CA LEU A 803 37.42 26.34 9.85
C LEU A 803 38.24 25.18 10.42
N PHE A 804 38.29 25.10 11.76
CA PHE A 804 39.08 24.12 12.53
C PHE A 804 40.60 24.27 12.46
N GLY A 805 41.12 25.39 11.94
CA GLY A 805 42.54 25.75 12.07
C GLY A 805 42.84 26.58 13.32
N GLU A 806 44.09 27.04 13.42
CA GLU A 806 44.64 27.78 14.56
C GLU A 806 43.96 29.13 14.84
N LYS A 807 43.28 29.72 13.85
CA LYS A 807 42.63 31.04 13.96
C LYS A 807 41.18 30.94 14.47
N GLY A 808 41.00 30.29 15.62
CA GLY A 808 39.71 30.15 16.30
C GLY A 808 39.77 29.29 17.56
N TYR A 809 38.66 29.26 18.30
CA TYR A 809 38.51 28.47 19.51
C TYR A 809 37.60 27.25 19.29
N ASP A 810 37.97 26.11 19.89
CA ASP A 810 37.06 24.98 20.05
C ASP A 810 36.09 25.29 21.19
N VAL A 811 34.81 25.46 20.84
CA VAL A 811 33.73 25.83 21.76
C VAL A 811 32.81 24.64 22.06
N THR A 812 33.23 23.41 21.72
CA THR A 812 32.42 22.18 21.85
C THR A 812 31.88 22.01 23.27
N LYS A 813 32.75 22.09 24.29
CA LYS A 813 32.36 21.95 25.71
C LYS A 813 31.34 23.00 26.13
N LYS A 814 31.56 24.28 25.76
CA LYS A 814 30.65 25.39 26.11
C LYS A 814 29.28 25.25 25.45
N LEU A 815 29.24 24.82 24.19
CA LEU A 815 27.98 24.51 23.51
C LEU A 815 27.27 23.29 24.12
N GLN A 816 28.01 22.27 24.57
CA GLN A 816 27.46 21.12 25.29
C GLN A 816 26.85 21.55 26.63
N GLU A 817 27.54 22.37 27.43
CA GLU A 817 27.01 22.96 28.68
C GLU A 817 25.69 23.70 28.44
N ILE A 818 25.66 24.65 27.50
CA ILE A 818 24.46 25.44 27.17
C ILE A 818 23.32 24.52 26.69
N THR A 819 23.63 23.49 25.91
CA THR A 819 22.63 22.53 25.39
C THR A 819 22.07 21.64 26.52
N ASN A 820 22.91 21.22 27.46
CA ASN A 820 22.53 20.37 28.60
C ASN A 820 21.67 21.15 29.61
N GLN A 821 22.07 22.38 29.96
CA GLN A 821 21.29 23.29 30.81
C GLN A 821 19.87 23.56 30.26
N ASN A 822 19.69 23.44 28.94
CA ASN A 822 18.43 23.66 28.24
C ASN A 822 17.74 22.36 27.79
N ASN A 823 17.97 21.23 28.49
CA ASN A 823 17.33 19.93 28.22
C ASN A 823 17.49 19.45 26.77
N GLY A 824 18.72 19.49 26.26
CA GLY A 824 19.07 19.05 24.90
C GLY A 824 18.72 20.05 23.81
N ASN A 825 18.46 21.32 24.14
CA ASN A 825 18.15 22.37 23.17
C ASN A 825 19.23 23.46 23.23
N LEU A 826 19.98 23.69 22.16
CA LEU A 826 20.91 24.83 22.12
C LEU A 826 20.09 26.12 21.91
N ILE A 827 20.04 26.96 22.94
CA ILE A 827 19.38 28.26 22.92
C ILE A 827 20.42 29.33 23.26
N ILE A 828 20.82 30.11 22.26
CA ILE A 828 21.62 31.33 22.46
C ILE A 828 20.69 32.50 22.11
N LYS A 829 20.42 33.36 23.09
CA LYS A 829 19.55 34.53 22.90
C LYS A 829 20.23 35.56 21.98
N SER A 830 19.45 36.44 21.36
CA SER A 830 19.95 37.43 20.40
C SER A 830 20.72 38.59 21.04
N ASP A 831 20.49 38.85 22.34
CA ASP A 831 21.14 39.88 23.17
C ASP A 831 22.53 39.48 23.67
N VAL A 832 22.94 38.22 23.49
CA VAL A 832 24.24 37.72 23.96
C VAL A 832 25.20 37.59 22.78
N SER A 833 26.31 38.32 22.82
CA SER A 833 27.35 38.25 21.79
C SER A 833 28.12 36.92 21.86
N PHE A 834 28.61 36.42 20.73
CA PHE A 834 29.44 35.20 20.73
C PHE A 834 30.79 35.45 21.42
N ASN A 835 31.38 36.64 21.32
CA ASN A 835 32.61 36.99 22.05
C ASN A 835 32.41 36.97 23.58
N SER A 836 31.25 37.40 24.09
CA SER A 836 30.94 37.27 25.52
C SER A 836 30.69 35.82 25.98
N LEU A 837 30.39 34.89 25.07
CA LEU A 837 30.16 33.48 25.41
C LEU A 837 31.41 32.60 25.27
N PHE A 838 32.30 32.95 24.34
CA PHE A 838 33.39 32.10 23.88
C PHE A 838 34.77 32.77 23.93
N GLY A 839 34.84 34.07 24.25
CA GLY A 839 36.03 34.90 24.02
C GLY A 839 36.10 35.42 22.57
N ASP A 840 36.94 36.43 22.32
CA ASP A 840 37.26 36.88 20.96
C ASP A 840 38.59 36.24 20.49
N PRO A 841 38.56 35.19 19.64
CA PRO A 841 39.78 34.58 19.11
C PRO A 841 40.53 35.45 18.11
N LEU A 842 39.91 36.48 17.53
CA LEU A 842 40.47 37.32 16.46
C LEU A 842 39.87 38.73 16.54
N HIS A 843 40.49 39.60 17.33
CA HIS A 843 40.04 40.97 17.52
C HIS A 843 39.95 41.72 16.18
N GLY A 844 38.82 42.37 15.92
CA GLY A 844 38.57 43.12 14.67
C GLY A 844 38.20 42.28 13.43
N VAL A 845 38.24 40.95 13.50
CA VAL A 845 37.84 40.07 12.38
C VAL A 845 36.41 39.55 12.61
N LEU A 846 35.62 39.48 11.54
CA LEU A 846 34.27 38.90 11.56
C LEU A 846 34.33 37.37 11.77
N LYS A 847 33.79 36.88 12.88
CA LYS A 847 33.88 35.46 13.24
C LYS A 847 32.64 34.66 12.85
N THR A 848 32.77 33.35 12.76
CA THR A 848 31.67 32.41 12.47
C THR A 848 31.68 31.24 13.44
N LEU A 849 30.51 30.96 14.02
CA LEU A 849 30.25 29.82 14.88
C LEU A 849 29.78 28.63 14.04
N VAL A 850 30.59 27.58 13.98
CA VAL A 850 30.28 26.33 13.26
C VAL A 850 29.98 25.22 14.28
N ILE A 851 28.85 24.56 14.11
CA ILE A 851 28.33 23.56 15.04
C ILE A 851 28.04 22.27 14.28
N GLU A 852 28.80 21.22 14.56
CA GLU A 852 28.46 19.84 14.21
C GLU A 852 27.65 19.21 15.36
N PHE A 853 26.49 18.66 15.02
CA PHE A 853 25.57 18.06 15.98
C PHE A 853 24.87 16.85 15.38
N SER A 854 24.54 15.87 16.21
CA SER A 854 23.51 14.88 15.87
C SER A 854 22.17 15.39 16.38
N LYS A 855 21.08 15.07 15.67
CA LYS A 855 19.75 15.30 16.22
C LYS A 855 19.49 14.19 17.25
N ILE A 856 19.10 14.56 18.46
CA ILE A 856 18.48 13.62 19.40
C ILE A 856 17.10 13.33 18.79
N GLU A 857 17.03 12.24 18.03
CA GLU A 857 15.75 11.72 17.59
C GLU A 857 14.98 11.33 18.85
N SER A 858 13.76 11.87 19.00
CA SER A 858 12.86 11.36 20.02
C SER A 858 12.28 10.06 19.47
N GLY A 859 13.01 8.97 19.64
CA GLY A 859 12.57 7.65 19.22
C GLY A 859 11.42 7.12 20.08
N THR A 860 10.87 5.92 19.86
CA THR A 860 11.21 4.86 18.89
C THR A 860 12.70 4.57 18.74
N ASP A 861 13.43 4.59 19.86
CA ASP A 861 14.88 4.43 19.82
C ASP A 861 15.27 2.99 19.49
N ASN A 862 16.24 2.91 18.59
CA ASN A 862 17.05 1.73 18.33
C ASN A 862 18.49 2.13 18.61
N PHE A 863 18.94 1.85 19.84
CA PHE A 863 20.35 1.54 20.10
C PHE A 863 20.44 0.12 20.64
N ASP A 864 21.62 -0.47 20.48
CA ASP A 864 21.80 -1.92 20.50
C ASP A 864 21.84 -2.50 21.92
N TYR A 865 20.68 -2.95 22.38
CA TYR A 865 20.53 -3.91 23.48
C TYR A 865 19.64 -5.06 23.00
N SER A 866 20.20 -5.92 22.14
CA SER A 866 19.62 -7.25 21.95
C SER A 866 19.53 -7.99 23.30
N GLN A 867 18.43 -8.73 23.52
CA GLN A 867 18.08 -9.55 24.71
C GLN A 867 17.09 -9.01 25.78
N ARG A 868 16.46 -7.82 25.66
CA ARG A 868 15.31 -7.46 26.54
C ARG A 868 14.05 -6.97 25.79
N PRO A 869 12.84 -7.46 26.15
CA PRO A 869 11.60 -7.08 25.46
C PRO A 869 11.23 -5.61 25.71
N LYS A 870 10.84 -4.89 24.65
CA LYS A 870 10.50 -3.45 24.70
C LYS A 870 9.22 -3.19 25.52
N ILE A 871 9.40 -2.87 26.79
CA ILE A 871 8.35 -2.39 27.70
C ILE A 871 7.94 -0.96 27.30
N ARG A 872 6.64 -0.73 27.01
CA ARG A 872 6.11 0.61 26.70
C ARG A 872 5.82 1.38 27.99
N SER A 873 6.62 2.39 28.29
CA SER A 873 6.40 3.29 29.42
C SER A 873 5.38 4.41 29.11
N LYS A 874 4.95 5.10 30.17
CA LYS A 874 4.05 6.26 30.21
C LYS A 874 4.38 7.07 31.44
N THR A 875 4.27 8.40 31.36
CA THR A 875 4.49 9.29 32.50
C THR A 875 3.15 9.85 33.01
N LYS A 876 3.05 10.04 34.33
CA LYS A 876 2.01 10.82 35.01
C LYS A 876 2.61 11.71 36.08
N GLU A 877 1.96 12.82 36.34
CA GLU A 877 2.36 13.82 37.33
C GLU A 877 1.21 14.06 38.30
N PHE A 878 1.52 14.16 39.59
CA PHE A 878 0.58 14.44 40.66
C PHE A 878 1.16 15.54 41.54
N ILE A 879 0.51 16.70 41.59
CA ILE A 879 0.86 17.76 42.53
C ILE A 879 0.52 17.27 43.95
N GLU A 880 1.36 17.60 44.93
CA GLU A 880 1.09 17.41 46.36
C GLU A 880 -0.18 18.17 46.75
N ASN A 881 -1.32 17.48 46.70
CA ASN A 881 -2.63 18.02 47.06
C ASN A 881 -3.47 16.90 47.70
N PRO A 882 -3.74 16.96 49.02
CA PRO A 882 -4.15 15.82 49.86
C PRO A 882 -5.64 15.43 49.70
N ARG A 883 -6.19 15.48 48.49
CA ARG A 883 -7.60 15.17 48.20
C ARG A 883 -7.83 14.28 46.98
N ARG A 884 -6.79 13.74 46.35
CA ARG A 884 -6.92 12.87 45.17
C ARG A 884 -6.26 11.51 45.39
N LYS A 885 -7.11 10.50 45.63
CA LYS A 885 -6.72 9.08 45.62
C LYS A 885 -6.04 8.72 44.30
N ILE A 886 -4.78 8.28 44.36
CA ILE A 886 -4.09 7.72 43.20
C ILE A 886 -4.51 6.26 43.10
N ASN A 887 -5.12 5.88 41.97
CA ASN A 887 -5.44 4.49 41.67
C ASN A 887 -5.02 4.18 40.23
N MET A 888 -3.87 3.52 40.07
CA MET A 888 -3.29 3.16 38.78
C MET A 888 -3.17 1.65 38.66
N LYS A 889 -4.19 1.03 38.06
CA LYS A 889 -4.31 -0.43 37.96
C LYS A 889 -3.35 -1.04 36.95
N ARG A 890 -2.77 -2.20 37.30
CA ARG A 890 -1.88 -3.06 36.49
C ARG A 890 -0.72 -2.29 35.87
N ILE A 891 0.13 -1.74 36.72
CA ILE A 891 1.34 -1.03 36.33
C ILE A 891 2.59 -1.70 36.92
N ASN A 892 3.71 -1.54 36.20
CA ASN A 892 5.05 -1.76 36.72
C ASN A 892 5.75 -0.39 36.72
N ILE A 893 6.28 0.04 37.86
CA ILE A 893 6.99 1.32 37.98
C ILE A 893 8.34 1.19 37.27
N ILE A 894 8.70 2.20 36.51
CA ILE A 894 9.98 2.30 35.79
C ILE A 894 10.84 3.38 36.43
N LYS A 895 10.24 4.52 36.78
CA LYS A 895 10.88 5.60 37.53
C LYS A 895 9.84 6.36 38.36
N GLY A 896 10.24 6.81 39.54
CA GLY A 896 9.46 7.65 40.43
C GLY A 896 10.33 8.78 40.97
N TRP A 897 9.82 10.01 40.96
CA TRP A 897 10.53 11.16 41.52
C TRP A 897 9.57 12.06 42.28
N TYR A 898 9.99 12.60 43.42
CA TYR A 898 9.21 13.48 44.28
C TYR A 898 10.04 14.69 44.71
N GLY A 899 9.62 15.91 44.41
CA GLY A 899 10.39 17.13 44.72
C GLY A 899 9.90 18.40 44.05
N ASP A 900 10.75 19.43 44.03
CA ASP A 900 10.50 20.77 43.45
C ASP A 900 10.18 20.69 41.94
N PRO A 901 8.99 21.12 41.46
CA PRO A 901 8.61 21.04 40.05
C PRO A 901 9.56 21.79 39.11
N ASN A 902 10.33 22.77 39.62
CA ASN A 902 11.30 23.52 38.83
C ASN A 902 12.66 22.81 38.72
N ASN A 903 12.89 21.74 39.48
CA ASN A 903 14.14 21.00 39.54
C ASN A 903 13.94 19.47 39.37
N LEU A 904 13.08 19.10 38.42
CA LEU A 904 12.79 17.71 38.06
C LEU A 904 14.08 16.91 37.81
N PHE A 905 14.28 15.86 38.62
CA PHE A 905 15.47 14.99 38.64
C PHE A 905 16.80 15.63 39.06
N GLY A 906 16.79 16.84 39.63
CA GLY A 906 17.95 17.44 40.27
C GLY A 906 18.01 17.16 41.78
N GLN A 907 18.94 17.84 42.48
CA GLN A 907 19.22 17.65 43.92
C GLN A 907 18.05 18.03 44.85
N ARG A 908 17.02 18.74 44.35
CA ARG A 908 15.83 19.17 45.12
C ARG A 908 14.66 18.17 45.00
N GLY A 909 14.94 16.89 45.17
CA GLY A 909 13.95 15.82 45.15
C GLY A 909 14.54 14.45 45.42
N TYR A 910 13.67 13.50 45.75
CA TYR A 910 14.01 12.11 46.02
C TYR A 910 13.60 11.21 44.86
N ASP A 911 14.44 10.22 44.55
CA ASP A 911 14.03 9.08 43.72
C ASP A 911 13.18 8.14 44.58
N VAL A 912 11.89 8.06 44.24
CA VAL A 912 10.88 7.27 44.97
C VAL A 912 10.50 6.00 44.20
N THR A 913 11.27 5.61 43.17
CA THR A 913 10.99 4.45 42.29
C THR A 913 10.77 3.18 43.11
N LYS A 914 11.70 2.87 44.04
CA LYS A 914 11.63 1.68 44.89
C LYS A 914 10.37 1.69 45.76
N LYS A 915 10.08 2.82 46.41
CA LYS A 915 8.93 2.95 47.33
C LYS A 915 7.59 2.83 46.61
N LEU A 916 7.47 3.43 45.42
CA LEU A 916 6.29 3.24 44.57
C LEU A 916 6.13 1.79 44.09
N GLN A 917 7.23 1.10 43.78
CA GLN A 917 7.17 -0.31 43.38
C GLN A 917 6.76 -1.21 44.56
N GLU A 918 7.24 -0.94 45.79
CA GLU A 918 6.79 -1.62 47.02
C GLU A 918 5.27 -1.49 47.19
N ILE A 919 4.73 -0.27 47.16
CA ILE A 919 3.28 0.00 47.27
C ILE A 919 2.50 -0.69 46.14
N THR A 920 3.04 -0.70 44.92
CA THR A 920 2.43 -1.35 43.75
C THR A 920 2.41 -2.88 43.89
N ASN A 921 3.48 -3.47 44.43
CA ASN A 921 3.60 -4.91 44.67
C ASN A 921 2.62 -5.37 45.77
N GLN A 922 2.57 -4.66 46.90
CA GLN A 922 1.63 -4.92 48.01
C GLN A 922 0.16 -4.92 47.55
N ASN A 923 -0.15 -4.15 46.51
CA ASN A 923 -1.49 -4.01 45.94
C ASN A 923 -1.68 -4.81 44.63
N ASN A 924 -0.97 -5.95 44.46
CA ASN A 924 -1.09 -6.87 43.32
C ASN A 924 -0.94 -6.18 41.95
N GLY A 925 0.10 -5.36 41.81
CA GLY A 925 0.41 -4.63 40.57
C GLY A 925 -0.43 -3.38 40.35
N ASN A 926 -1.13 -2.86 41.37
CA ASN A 926 -1.91 -1.62 41.29
C ASN A 926 -1.29 -0.58 42.22
N LEU A 927 -0.87 0.58 41.72
CA LEU A 927 -0.46 1.66 42.62
C LEU A 927 -1.71 2.31 43.22
N ILE A 928 -1.92 2.10 44.53
CA ILE A 928 -2.97 2.73 45.31
C ILE A 928 -2.31 3.59 46.38
N ILE A 929 -2.58 4.90 46.35
CA ILE A 929 -2.25 5.83 47.43
C ILE A 929 -3.56 6.52 47.81
N GLU A 930 -3.98 6.34 49.06
CA GLU A 930 -5.23 6.91 49.56
C GLU A 930 -5.13 8.44 49.66
N SER A 931 -6.27 9.13 49.50
CA SER A 931 -6.29 10.60 49.58
C SER A 931 -5.87 11.16 50.94
N SER A 932 -6.00 10.37 52.01
CA SER A 932 -5.58 10.73 53.36
C SER A 932 -4.07 10.65 53.58
N THR A 933 -3.31 9.98 52.70
CA THR A 933 -1.86 9.79 52.89
C THR A 933 -1.06 10.92 52.26
N SER A 934 -0.33 11.69 53.07
CA SER A 934 0.55 12.76 52.58
C SER A 934 1.77 12.17 51.86
N PHE A 935 2.18 12.78 50.74
CA PHE A 935 3.40 12.37 50.04
C PHE A 935 4.66 12.61 50.89
N ASN A 936 4.71 13.68 51.71
CA ASN A 936 5.82 13.87 52.66
C ASN A 936 5.89 12.75 53.70
N SER A 937 4.75 12.20 54.16
CA SER A 937 4.76 11.05 55.08
C SER A 937 5.15 9.72 54.40
N LEU A 938 4.97 9.60 53.08
CA LEU A 938 5.32 8.41 52.30
C LEU A 938 6.77 8.38 51.84
N PHE A 939 7.33 9.55 51.53
CA PHE A 939 8.60 9.70 50.82
C PHE A 939 9.62 10.59 51.54
N GLY A 940 9.26 11.24 52.65
CA GLY A 940 10.03 12.32 53.26
C GLY A 940 9.76 13.66 52.59
N ASP A 941 10.22 14.74 53.23
CA ASP A 941 10.18 16.10 52.65
C ASP A 941 11.55 16.43 52.02
N PRO A 942 11.69 16.43 50.68
CA PRO A 942 12.95 16.75 50.03
C PRO A 942 13.29 18.25 50.01
N VAL A 943 12.31 19.13 50.22
CA VAL A 943 12.47 20.58 50.13
C VAL A 943 11.39 21.27 50.98
N HIS A 944 11.72 21.58 52.23
CA HIS A 944 10.82 22.27 53.14
C HIS A 944 10.36 23.62 52.56
N GLY A 945 9.07 23.93 52.74
CA GLY A 945 8.45 25.18 52.29
C GLY A 945 8.13 25.28 50.78
N VAL A 946 8.47 24.28 49.97
CA VAL A 946 8.21 24.27 48.52
C VAL A 946 7.11 23.27 48.16
N LEU A 947 6.20 23.64 47.26
CA LEU A 947 5.19 22.73 46.70
C LEU A 947 5.87 21.61 45.91
N LYS A 948 5.66 20.34 46.26
CA LYS A 948 6.27 19.22 45.53
C LYS A 948 5.33 18.61 44.50
N ILE A 949 5.93 17.92 43.53
CA ILE A 949 5.21 17.06 42.57
C ILE A 949 5.78 15.65 42.56
N LEU A 950 4.90 14.66 42.46
CA LEU A 950 5.20 13.25 42.29
C LEU A 950 5.08 12.89 40.79
N VAL A 951 6.20 12.54 40.17
CA VAL A 951 6.28 12.13 38.76
C VAL A 951 6.55 10.64 38.68
N ILE A 952 5.71 9.92 37.94
CA ILE A 952 5.74 8.45 37.83
C ILE A 952 5.82 8.05 36.36
N GLU A 953 6.96 7.47 35.97
CA GLU A 953 7.08 6.70 34.74
C GLU A 953 6.78 5.22 35.02
N TYR A 954 5.86 4.64 34.25
CA TYR A 954 5.36 3.29 34.46
C TYR A 954 4.97 2.61 33.14
N SER A 955 4.99 1.29 33.11
CA SER A 955 4.40 0.51 32.01
C SER A 955 3.13 -0.20 32.45
N LYS A 956 2.24 -0.52 31.50
CA LYS A 956 1.08 -1.39 31.79
C LYS A 956 1.48 -2.86 31.72
N ILE A 957 1.14 -3.60 32.78
CA ILE A 957 1.21 -5.06 32.78
C ILE A 957 0.10 -5.58 31.84
N PRO A 958 0.43 -6.39 30.81
CA PRO A 958 -0.58 -6.94 29.90
C PRO A 958 -1.56 -7.84 30.63
N LEU A 959 -2.80 -7.90 30.13
CA LEU A 959 -3.71 -9.00 30.42
C LEU A 959 -3.24 -10.23 29.64
N THR A 960 -2.38 -11.04 30.24
CA THR A 960 -2.27 -12.44 29.85
C THR A 960 -3.58 -13.13 30.22
N PRO A 961 -4.26 -13.83 29.29
CA PRO A 961 -5.34 -14.72 29.68
C PRO A 961 -4.72 -15.86 30.47
N THR A 962 -5.01 -15.93 31.77
CA THR A 962 -4.75 -17.12 32.58
C THR A 962 -5.55 -18.27 31.95
N GLN A 963 -4.86 -19.16 31.24
CA GLN A 963 -5.42 -20.49 31.00
C GLN A 963 -5.60 -21.15 32.37
N PRO A 964 -6.71 -21.87 32.62
CA PRO A 964 -6.76 -22.78 33.76
C PRO A 964 -5.62 -23.80 33.61
N PRO A 965 -5.04 -24.30 34.71
CA PRO A 965 -3.98 -25.30 34.65
C PRO A 965 -4.47 -26.51 33.86
N TYR A 966 -3.70 -26.94 32.85
CA TYR A 966 -3.96 -28.19 32.15
C TYR A 966 -3.72 -29.35 33.12
N SER A 967 -4.79 -30.04 33.49
CA SER A 967 -4.70 -31.40 34.01
C SER A 967 -4.09 -32.28 32.92
N VAL A 968 -2.87 -32.76 33.14
CA VAL A 968 -2.24 -33.77 32.27
C VAL A 968 -2.91 -35.11 32.58
N SER A 969 -3.82 -35.55 31.72
CA SER A 969 -4.31 -36.93 31.70
C SER A 969 -3.20 -37.83 31.16
N LEU A 970 -2.58 -38.59 32.05
CA LEU A 970 -1.51 -39.53 31.75
C LEU A 970 -2.12 -40.93 31.58
N ASP A 971 -2.74 -41.17 30.42
CA ASP A 971 -3.27 -42.48 30.06
C ASP A 971 -2.35 -43.17 29.05
N GLY A 972 -1.87 -44.37 29.40
CA GLY A 972 -1.29 -45.34 28.47
C GLY A 972 0.23 -45.46 28.49
N PHE A 973 0.79 -46.12 29.52
CA PHE A 973 1.96 -47.02 29.34
C PHE A 973 1.89 -48.20 30.33
N PHE A 974 2.56 -49.30 29.97
CA PHE A 974 2.34 -50.66 30.48
C PHE A 974 2.87 -50.95 31.90
N TYR A 975 2.34 -52.01 32.50
CA TYR A 975 2.83 -52.67 33.72
C TYR A 975 4.32 -53.06 33.66
N SER A 976 5.05 -52.80 34.75
CA SER A 976 5.92 -53.81 35.38
C SER A 976 6.09 -53.52 36.88
N CYS A 977 5.99 -54.56 37.70
CA CYS A 977 6.06 -54.48 39.17
C CYS A 977 7.53 -54.47 39.65
N VAL A 978 7.83 -53.85 40.80
CA VAL A 978 8.74 -54.37 41.86
C VAL A 978 8.52 -53.60 43.20
N THR A 979 8.39 -54.39 44.26
CA THR A 979 8.30 -54.20 45.73
C THR A 979 8.64 -52.88 46.49
N TRP A 980 7.77 -52.60 47.48
CA TRP A 980 7.93 -52.19 48.92
C TRP A 980 9.31 -52.40 49.64
N PRO A 981 9.55 -51.96 50.92
CA PRO A 981 8.59 -51.55 52.00
C PRO A 981 8.96 -50.32 52.92
N TYR A 982 8.12 -50.09 53.97
CA TYR A 982 8.30 -49.30 55.23
C TYR A 982 8.16 -47.75 55.19
N LEU A 983 7.65 -47.04 56.22
CA LEU A 983 7.36 -47.37 57.65
C LEU A 983 6.18 -46.52 58.25
N ASN A 984 5.33 -47.13 59.12
CA ASN A 984 4.45 -46.61 60.21
C ASN A 984 3.57 -45.32 60.04
N GLN A 985 2.23 -45.42 60.13
CA GLN A 985 1.33 -45.43 61.33
C GLN A 985 1.18 -44.09 62.09
N TYR A 986 -0.05 -43.54 62.14
CA TYR A 986 -0.86 -43.34 63.37
C TYR A 986 -2.32 -42.94 63.05
N GLN A 987 -3.26 -43.32 63.92
CA GLN A 987 -4.71 -43.06 63.80
C GLN A 987 -5.12 -41.82 64.62
N ASN A 988 -6.00 -40.95 64.10
CA ASN A 988 -7.40 -40.77 64.57
C ASN A 988 -8.09 -39.52 63.97
N PRO A 989 -9.44 -39.47 63.94
CA PRO A 989 -10.19 -38.43 63.22
C PRO A 989 -10.59 -37.25 64.11
N SER A 990 -10.55 -36.03 63.56
CA SER A 990 -11.32 -34.90 64.10
C SER A 990 -11.65 -33.88 63.00
N GLY A 991 -12.94 -33.59 62.83
CA GLY A 991 -13.42 -32.58 61.89
C GLY A 991 -13.24 -31.17 62.46
N GLY A 992 -12.33 -30.39 61.89
CA GLY A 992 -12.10 -29.01 62.29
C GLY A 992 -13.15 -28.04 61.73
N PHE A 993 -14.08 -27.58 62.56
CA PHE A 993 -14.92 -26.42 62.24
C PHE A 993 -14.11 -25.12 62.35
N ALA A 994 -13.83 -24.48 61.22
CA ALA A 994 -13.17 -23.18 61.19
C ALA A 994 -14.15 -22.06 61.61
N LYS A 995 -13.94 -21.49 62.81
CA LYS A 995 -14.76 -20.39 63.36
C LYS A 995 -14.08 -19.04 63.06
N CYS A 996 -14.62 -18.26 62.13
CA CYS A 996 -14.13 -16.91 61.83
C CYS A 996 -15.01 -15.85 62.52
N ASN A 997 -14.45 -15.15 63.50
CA ASN A 997 -15.05 -13.94 64.07
C ASN A 997 -14.45 -12.72 63.37
N LEU A 998 -15.29 -11.82 62.84
CA LEU A 998 -14.88 -10.53 62.29
C LEU A 998 -15.56 -9.40 63.09
N PRO A 999 -14.83 -8.40 63.61
CA PRO A 999 -15.44 -7.26 64.26
C PRO A 999 -16.08 -6.34 63.21
N VAL A 1000 -17.33 -5.95 63.43
CA VAL A 1000 -18.12 -5.15 62.49
C VAL A 1000 -18.18 -3.69 62.95
N SER A 1001 -17.85 -2.77 62.04
CA SER A 1001 -18.32 -1.38 62.13
C SER A 1001 -18.73 -0.89 60.74
N ASN A 1002 -19.90 -0.22 60.69
CA ASN A 1002 -20.53 0.44 59.55
C ASN A 1002 -20.94 -0.45 58.35
N PHE A 1003 -22.25 -0.69 58.22
CA PHE A 1003 -22.87 -1.24 57.01
C PHE A 1003 -24.04 -0.37 56.49
N GLY A 1004 -24.04 -0.16 55.18
CA GLY A 1004 -25.25 -0.15 54.35
C GLY A 1004 -25.13 -1.28 53.30
N GLU A 1005 -26.25 -1.68 52.67
CA GLU A 1005 -26.40 -2.72 51.63
C GLU A 1005 -25.22 -3.70 51.39
N ILE A 1006 -25.41 -4.98 51.76
CA ILE A 1006 -24.43 -6.04 51.53
C ILE A 1006 -24.84 -6.92 50.33
N ASP A 1007 -24.23 -6.70 49.17
CA ASP A 1007 -24.26 -7.66 48.05
C ASP A 1007 -23.18 -8.75 48.26
N LEU A 1008 -23.58 -9.96 48.66
CA LEU A 1008 -22.68 -11.11 48.82
C LEU A 1008 -22.50 -11.88 47.49
N ASN A 1009 -21.32 -11.74 46.87
CA ASN A 1009 -20.91 -12.52 45.69
C ASN A 1009 -19.85 -13.57 46.08
N PHE A 1010 -20.26 -14.82 46.22
CA PHE A 1010 -19.34 -15.95 46.47
C PHE A 1010 -18.85 -16.57 45.16
N ASN A 1011 -17.56 -16.88 45.08
CA ASN A 1011 -16.94 -17.44 43.88
C ASN A 1011 -15.95 -18.54 44.30
N PHE A 1012 -16.42 -19.80 44.35
CA PHE A 1012 -15.62 -20.96 44.76
C PHE A 1012 -14.99 -21.66 43.55
N GLY A 1013 -13.74 -22.10 43.70
CA GLY A 1013 -12.98 -22.76 42.64
C GLY A 1013 -12.64 -24.22 42.97
N PHE A 1014 -13.30 -25.14 42.24
CA PHE A 1014 -12.97 -26.57 42.04
C PHE A 1014 -12.96 -27.53 43.25
N GLY A 1015 -13.35 -28.79 42.98
CA GLY A 1015 -13.28 -29.93 43.91
C GLY A 1015 -14.66 -30.46 44.35
N GLU A 1016 -14.87 -31.77 44.25
CA GLU A 1016 -16.14 -32.45 44.53
C GLU A 1016 -16.40 -32.65 46.03
N TYR A 1017 -16.59 -31.56 46.78
CA TYR A 1017 -17.02 -31.63 48.18
C TYR A 1017 -18.22 -30.71 48.45
N ASN A 1018 -19.28 -31.28 49.02
CA ASN A 1018 -20.46 -30.54 49.48
C ASN A 1018 -20.13 -29.77 50.77
N ILE A 1019 -19.63 -28.55 50.63
CA ILE A 1019 -19.42 -27.64 51.77
C ILE A 1019 -20.77 -27.03 52.16
N CYS A 1020 -21.23 -27.35 53.37
CA CYS A 1020 -22.38 -26.70 53.99
C CYS A 1020 -21.88 -25.58 54.91
N VAL A 1021 -22.30 -24.33 54.67
CA VAL A 1021 -21.83 -23.17 55.45
C VAL A 1021 -22.96 -22.68 56.36
N HIS A 1022 -22.69 -22.66 57.66
CA HIS A 1022 -23.60 -22.14 58.68
C HIS A 1022 -23.16 -20.74 59.11
N PHE A 1023 -24.09 -19.78 59.07
CA PHE A 1023 -23.92 -18.46 59.69
C PHE A 1023 -24.91 -18.32 60.85
N SER A 1024 -24.44 -17.88 62.01
CA SER A 1024 -25.30 -17.46 63.13
C SER A 1024 -25.36 -15.95 63.19
N LEU A 1025 -26.56 -15.39 63.10
CA LEU A 1025 -26.81 -13.97 63.37
C LEU A 1025 -27.00 -13.80 64.87
N GLN A 1026 -26.25 -12.88 65.48
CA GLN A 1026 -26.38 -12.52 66.89
C GLN A 1026 -26.88 -11.08 67.03
N ASP A 1027 -27.66 -10.80 68.07
CA ASP A 1027 -28.02 -9.45 68.46
C ASP A 1027 -26.87 -8.74 69.21
N GLU A 1028 -27.12 -7.50 69.63
CA GLU A 1028 -26.18 -6.67 70.40
C GLU A 1028 -25.82 -7.25 71.79
N ASN A 1029 -26.57 -8.23 72.27
CA ASN A 1029 -26.32 -8.96 73.52
C ASN A 1029 -25.69 -10.34 73.29
N GLY A 1030 -25.42 -10.73 72.04
CA GLY A 1030 -24.82 -12.02 71.67
C GLY A 1030 -25.82 -13.18 71.54
N PHE A 1031 -27.13 -12.97 71.66
CA PHE A 1031 -28.12 -14.03 71.50
C PHE A 1031 -28.34 -14.36 70.02
N CYS A 1032 -28.43 -15.65 69.70
CA CYS A 1032 -28.56 -16.15 68.32
C CYS A 1032 -29.98 -15.94 67.77
N VAL A 1033 -30.21 -14.84 67.05
CA VAL A 1033 -31.52 -14.43 66.50
C VAL A 1033 -31.95 -15.20 65.25
N GLY A 1034 -31.02 -15.93 64.62
CA GLY A 1034 -31.31 -16.80 63.47
C GLY A 1034 -30.09 -17.52 62.93
N LYS A 1035 -30.31 -18.64 62.23
CA LYS A 1035 -29.27 -19.34 61.46
C LYS A 1035 -29.55 -19.24 59.96
N LEU A 1036 -28.50 -19.13 59.17
CA LEU A 1036 -28.54 -19.24 57.71
C LEU A 1036 -27.73 -20.47 57.30
N ILE A 1037 -28.33 -21.30 56.45
CA ILE A 1037 -27.69 -22.49 55.90
C ILE A 1037 -27.53 -22.28 54.39
N GLY A 1038 -26.28 -22.21 53.95
CA GLY A 1038 -25.92 -22.17 52.54
C GLY A 1038 -25.45 -23.54 52.07
N GLN A 1039 -26.21 -24.13 51.14
CA GLN A 1039 -25.80 -25.30 50.37
C GLN A 1039 -25.80 -24.91 48.88
N THR A 1040 -24.97 -25.55 48.06
CA THR A 1040 -24.56 -25.07 46.73
C THR A 1040 -25.73 -24.56 45.85
N ASN A 1041 -25.76 -23.24 45.64
CA ASN A 1041 -26.75 -22.43 44.89
C ASN A 1041 -28.13 -22.17 45.53
N GLN A 1042 -28.37 -22.54 46.79
CA GLN A 1042 -29.60 -22.23 47.53
C GLN A 1042 -29.29 -21.61 48.91
N ILE A 1043 -30.12 -20.63 49.30
CA ILE A 1043 -30.06 -19.98 50.61
C ILE A 1043 -31.40 -20.24 51.29
N PHE A 1044 -31.37 -20.83 52.48
CA PHE A 1044 -32.55 -21.08 53.29
C PHE A 1044 -32.53 -20.21 54.54
N LEU A 1045 -33.63 -19.48 54.78
CA LEU A 1045 -33.92 -18.89 56.08
C LEU A 1045 -34.43 -20.02 56.99
N THR A 1046 -33.86 -20.16 58.20
CA THR A 1046 -34.48 -21.01 59.23
C THR A 1046 -35.82 -20.43 59.66
N GLU A 1047 -36.74 -21.29 60.10
CA GLU A 1047 -38.08 -20.93 60.56
C GLU A 1047 -38.08 -19.79 61.61
N ALA A 1048 -37.15 -19.81 62.57
CA ALA A 1048 -36.96 -18.73 63.54
C ALA A 1048 -36.65 -17.35 62.91
N ALA A 1049 -35.92 -17.30 61.78
CA ALA A 1049 -35.64 -16.06 61.08
C ALA A 1049 -36.88 -15.52 60.35
N ILE A 1050 -37.72 -16.42 59.83
CA ILE A 1050 -39.00 -16.09 59.19
C ILE A 1050 -40.01 -15.58 60.25
N GLN A 1051 -40.10 -16.26 61.39
CA GLN A 1051 -40.91 -15.85 62.54
C GLN A 1051 -40.47 -14.48 63.08
N ASN A 1052 -39.16 -14.21 63.12
CA ASN A 1052 -38.58 -12.91 63.44
C ASN A 1052 -38.72 -11.86 62.30
N GLY A 1053 -39.52 -12.11 61.26
CA GLY A 1053 -39.93 -11.14 60.24
C GLY A 1053 -38.98 -10.94 59.07
N TRP A 1054 -37.89 -11.72 58.97
CA TRP A 1054 -36.94 -11.61 57.85
C TRP A 1054 -37.47 -12.27 56.58
N ARG A 1055 -37.23 -11.67 55.42
CA ARG A 1055 -37.73 -12.14 54.11
C ARG A 1055 -36.60 -12.37 53.12
N LEU A 1056 -36.73 -13.41 52.28
CA LEU A 1056 -35.82 -13.71 51.18
C LEU A 1056 -36.50 -13.44 49.84
N GLU A 1057 -36.11 -12.38 49.14
CA GLU A 1057 -36.63 -12.05 47.81
C GLU A 1057 -35.48 -11.91 46.82
N ASN A 1058 -35.55 -12.57 45.67
CA ASN A 1058 -34.52 -12.53 44.61
C ASN A 1058 -33.08 -12.79 45.11
N ARG A 1059 -32.93 -13.73 46.06
CA ARG A 1059 -31.67 -14.08 46.75
C ARG A 1059 -31.09 -12.97 47.65
N ARG A 1060 -31.84 -11.91 47.93
CA ARG A 1060 -31.53 -10.86 48.90
C ARG A 1060 -32.35 -11.06 50.17
N ILE A 1061 -31.72 -10.81 51.32
CA ILE A 1061 -32.33 -10.95 52.64
C ILE A 1061 -32.71 -9.56 53.13
N TYR A 1062 -33.96 -9.38 53.52
CA TYR A 1062 -34.52 -8.12 54.03
C TYR A 1062 -34.88 -8.27 55.51
N PRO A 1063 -34.48 -7.33 56.39
CA PRO A 1063 -34.87 -7.31 57.79
C PRO A 1063 -36.33 -6.84 57.97
N PRO A 1064 -36.92 -7.03 59.16
CA PRO A 1064 -38.25 -6.54 59.49
C PRO A 1064 -38.31 -5.00 59.50
N SER A 1065 -39.48 -4.44 59.18
CA SER A 1065 -39.71 -2.99 59.14
C SER A 1065 -39.60 -2.26 60.49
N SER A 1066 -39.44 -2.98 61.60
CA SER A 1066 -39.24 -2.44 62.95
C SER A 1066 -37.76 -2.23 63.34
N PHE A 1067 -36.80 -2.60 62.48
CA PHE A 1067 -35.37 -2.44 62.76
C PHE A 1067 -34.90 -0.99 62.56
N PHE A 1068 -34.96 -0.16 63.62
CA PHE A 1068 -34.44 1.22 63.62
C PHE A 1068 -33.03 1.30 64.22
N LEU A 1069 -32.04 1.71 63.42
CA LEU A 1069 -30.68 2.02 63.88
C LEU A 1069 -30.56 3.51 64.26
N ASN A 1070 -30.25 3.77 65.52
CA ASN A 1070 -30.10 5.13 66.06
C ASN A 1070 -28.65 5.61 65.88
N PHE A 1071 -28.41 6.56 64.97
CA PHE A 1071 -27.07 7.06 64.68
C PHE A 1071 -26.63 8.16 65.67
N LYS A 1072 -25.61 7.87 66.48
CA LYS A 1072 -24.73 8.90 67.07
C LYS A 1072 -23.44 9.03 66.25
N LYS A 1073 -22.90 10.25 66.24
CA LYS A 1073 -21.98 10.78 65.22
C LYS A 1073 -20.51 10.46 65.47
#